data_AF-A0A1Q7AIG5-F1
#
_entry.id   AF-A0A1Q7AIG5-F1
#
_cell.length_a   1.000
_cell.length_b   1.000
_cell.length_c   1.000
_cell.angle_alpha   90.00
_cell.angle_beta   90.00
_cell.angle_gamma   90.00
#
_symmetry.space_group_name_H-M   'P 1'
#
loop_
_entity.id
_entity.type
_entity.pdbx_description
1 polymer ?
#
loop_
_entity_poly.entity_id
_entity_poly.type
_entity_poly.pdbx_seq_one_letter_code
_entity_poly.pdbx_strand_id
1 'polypeptide(L)'
;MRSAARSAEAGARFFVKGVPYGTFAPDSDGYQFPSPPQIAEDFRLMASLGLNTVRTYTVPRRELLDEAGRRGLQVMVGLPWSQHVAFLDDRNLRRQIRAELTGRVRELGDHPALLAFALGNEIPAGVVRWHGRVRVENYLRALYEDAKSASPESLFTYVNFPPTEFLDLSFFDLCAFNVYLHREPELRAYLARLQHIAGHKPLLLAEAGADSIREGEAGQAEITSMHIRAAFEEGACGVMAYSWTDEWWRGGCAIDDWKFGLVDRDRTLKPAAVAVAAAFANAPFSAEKKKTWPRVSVVVCAYNAADTLDDNLASLERLTYPDFEIILVNDGSKDRTGEIARRYPRVRVIDTPNQGLGAARNVGLAEATGEIVAYTDADTRVDLDWLTFLVQPFLQSDVVGSGGPNVVPPDDPAVAQCIARAPGGPTHVLLDDRIAEHVPGCNMAFRRDALLAIGGFNPMYLRAGDDVDVCWRLQARGWRIGFASSALVWHHHRASIKAYWRQQVGYGEGETWLMAHHPEKFLDGRMLWRGRIYSPLPFVRSLWGTKINAGVWGTAAFPSVYRTDVHPFAFLPHSIRWQALSLVMTIAGAIVAATGNHRWAAALLLISGLVGLAVTVTKNITYATRSDVSTLKGSKLWYCAAVAYLHFIQPLARIRGRIRGLLSPPEVALPQAQRQTSHGPRPSLAEIWRALLLITGSVTEDRFWSETWTSADRVLKQLTDWLRRSRAVRSVEIDEGWSDDRDVSVFVGRWAWLDVRALVEDHGGGKSLLRISTHLRPTSFGVVSACGLGAALLVAAATGVSLAQPLAGTVAAGSAVTLILFVVWRTSQATAIARRGLSRVTLEAGMTALPSGPARAPIVAPSVLRIYGLRSAIIFVLMIVSLGASTFILREAATVGPVIGSQKGYAGDYGPAIEAWLDTPGGIALAPNGDLYIADSNNDMIRRVNARGDIEPYAGSHDLGSGFSGDNGPAIVAQLDTPDGVCIAPDGDLIVADSHNDRIRRVDRPTQIITTIAGSGENGYDGDDKAAISAALSNPSAVACAPNGDIYVADTLNYRIRVIEARTGLIRTVAGDGTPGDGTNVGDAGPALAAHVNMPSDVAIDPRTGDVYVADMHHNRVRKVDARTRVITTVAGNGVWGNSGDDGPAMEARLAGAAGIAVVPEAGGKVTLFIADFYNGNVRAVGPDGIIRNISDEGHFAFGAPTRVAYAPRRGLLYVADSSTDRVVPLIIPKIAPNLVPQRPIAPARKIGG
;
A
#
# COMPACT_ATOMS: atom_id res chain seq x y z
N MET A 1 -28.56 -4.21 -37.74
CA MET A 1 -28.27 -2.76 -37.86
C MET A 1 -29.57 -2.00 -38.11
N ARG A 2 -29.68 -0.70 -37.78
CA ARG A 2 -30.80 0.11 -38.31
C ARG A 2 -30.53 0.36 -39.78
N SER A 3 -31.51 0.09 -40.64
CA SER A 3 -31.39 0.29 -42.09
C SER A 3 -30.96 1.72 -42.41
N ALA A 4 -29.83 1.88 -43.11
CA ALA A 4 -29.43 3.15 -43.73
C ALA A 4 -30.22 3.42 -45.03
N ALA A 5 -31.08 2.48 -45.46
CA ALA A 5 -31.93 2.70 -46.62
C ALA A 5 -32.95 3.78 -46.27
N ARG A 6 -32.81 4.94 -46.93
CA ARG A 6 -33.74 6.08 -46.90
C ARG A 6 -35.10 5.76 -47.56
N SER A 7 -35.60 4.52 -47.46
CA SER A 7 -36.92 4.15 -47.99
C SER A 7 -37.70 3.17 -47.10
N ALA A 8 -38.94 3.60 -46.86
CA ALA A 8 -40.18 2.90 -46.50
C ALA A 8 -40.40 2.23 -45.12
N GLU A 9 -39.41 1.76 -44.37
CA GLU A 9 -39.67 1.30 -42.99
C GLU A 9 -38.58 1.75 -42.01
N ALA A 10 -38.71 2.98 -41.53
CA ALA A 10 -37.88 3.52 -40.46
C ALA A 10 -38.13 2.73 -39.15
N GLY A 11 -37.45 1.59 -38.99
CA GLY A 11 -37.56 0.77 -37.78
C GLY A 11 -37.13 -0.70 -37.91
N ALA A 12 -37.07 -1.26 -39.12
CA ALA A 12 -36.76 -2.68 -39.33
C ALA A 12 -35.25 -3.00 -39.14
N ARG A 13 -34.93 -4.16 -38.54
CA ARG A 13 -33.55 -4.66 -38.39
C ARG A 13 -33.02 -5.17 -39.72
N PHE A 14 -31.87 -4.66 -40.13
CA PHE A 14 -31.09 -5.22 -41.24
C PHE A 14 -30.13 -6.30 -40.70
N PHE A 15 -30.33 -7.55 -41.13
CA PHE A 15 -29.42 -8.67 -40.89
C PHE A 15 -28.54 -8.89 -42.12
N VAL A 16 -27.22 -8.88 -41.93
CA VAL A 16 -26.26 -9.06 -43.03
C VAL A 16 -26.23 -10.54 -43.43
N LYS A 17 -26.74 -10.83 -44.63
CA LYS A 17 -26.72 -12.15 -45.27
C LYS A 17 -25.81 -12.04 -46.49
N GLY A 18 -24.52 -12.09 -46.23
CA GLY A 18 -23.54 -11.59 -47.18
C GLY A 18 -22.60 -12.64 -47.75
N VAL A 19 -21.88 -12.23 -48.79
CA VAL A 19 -20.84 -13.01 -49.43
C VAL A 19 -19.67 -12.09 -49.83
N PRO A 20 -18.41 -12.49 -49.60
CA PRO A 20 -17.25 -11.78 -50.15
C PRO A 20 -17.09 -12.02 -51.66
N TYR A 21 -16.81 -10.94 -52.39
CA TYR A 21 -16.70 -10.89 -53.85
C TYR A 21 -15.35 -10.30 -54.27
N GLY A 22 -14.47 -11.17 -54.78
CA GLY A 22 -13.09 -10.84 -55.12
C GLY A 22 -12.14 -10.97 -53.93
N THR A 23 -10.84 -10.89 -54.13
CA THR A 23 -10.16 -10.23 -55.27
C THR A 23 -10.06 -11.06 -56.55
N PHE A 24 -10.16 -10.38 -57.71
CA PHE A 24 -10.05 -10.95 -59.05
C PHE A 24 -8.75 -10.51 -59.75
N ALA A 25 -8.42 -11.18 -60.87
CA ALA A 25 -7.32 -10.74 -61.72
C ALA A 25 -7.56 -9.31 -62.24
N PRO A 26 -6.54 -8.43 -62.23
CA PRO A 26 -6.69 -7.08 -62.75
C PRO A 26 -6.91 -7.09 -64.27
N ASP A 27 -7.79 -6.22 -64.77
CA ASP A 27 -7.89 -5.90 -66.19
C ASP A 27 -6.72 -5.01 -66.65
N SER A 28 -6.74 -4.56 -67.91
CA SER A 28 -5.71 -3.68 -68.50
C SER A 28 -5.55 -2.34 -67.78
N ASP A 29 -6.59 -1.88 -67.08
CA ASP A 29 -6.61 -0.64 -66.31
C ASP A 29 -6.28 -0.87 -64.83
N GLY A 30 -5.94 -2.11 -64.46
CA GLY A 30 -5.67 -2.52 -63.07
C GLY A 30 -6.93 -2.70 -62.22
N TYR A 31 -8.12 -2.71 -62.81
CA TYR A 31 -9.39 -2.91 -62.09
C TYR A 31 -9.61 -4.39 -61.81
N GLN A 32 -9.74 -4.73 -60.52
CA GLN A 32 -9.76 -6.12 -60.04
C GLN A 32 -11.18 -6.66 -59.81
N PHE A 33 -12.05 -6.51 -60.81
CA PHE A 33 -13.40 -7.09 -60.81
C PHE A 33 -13.72 -7.71 -62.18
N PRO A 34 -14.67 -8.66 -62.26
CA PRO A 34 -15.08 -9.24 -63.53
C PRO A 34 -15.74 -8.21 -64.45
N SER A 35 -15.99 -8.60 -65.70
CA SER A 35 -16.70 -7.75 -66.65
C SER A 35 -18.09 -7.34 -66.12
N PRO A 36 -18.61 -6.15 -66.48
CA PRO A 36 -19.94 -5.71 -66.04
C PRO A 36 -21.08 -6.73 -66.28
N PRO A 37 -21.12 -7.46 -67.41
CA PRO A 37 -22.10 -8.54 -67.60
C PRO A 37 -21.97 -9.67 -66.57
N GLN A 38 -20.73 -10.08 -66.24
CA GLN A 38 -20.50 -11.12 -65.23
C GLN A 38 -20.90 -10.63 -63.83
N ILE A 39 -20.61 -9.37 -63.47
CA ILE A 39 -21.04 -8.78 -62.20
C ILE A 39 -22.58 -8.79 -62.10
N ALA A 40 -23.27 -8.40 -63.18
CA ALA A 40 -24.73 -8.39 -63.20
C ALA A 40 -25.33 -9.79 -63.02
N GLU A 41 -24.73 -10.82 -63.62
CA GLU A 41 -25.17 -12.20 -63.47
C GLU A 41 -24.86 -12.78 -62.09
N ASP A 42 -23.65 -12.54 -61.57
CA ASP A 42 -23.24 -12.94 -60.22
C ASP A 42 -24.18 -12.32 -59.17
N PHE A 43 -24.49 -11.02 -59.28
CA PHE A 43 -25.41 -10.34 -58.35
C PHE A 43 -26.87 -10.81 -58.50
N ARG A 44 -27.30 -11.16 -59.72
CA ARG A 44 -28.61 -11.79 -59.95
C ARG A 44 -28.69 -13.15 -59.24
N LEU A 45 -27.66 -13.99 -59.37
CA LEU A 45 -27.59 -15.28 -58.69
C LEU A 45 -27.54 -15.12 -57.17
N MET A 46 -26.71 -14.22 -56.65
CA MET A 46 -26.65 -13.91 -55.22
C MET A 46 -28.02 -13.51 -54.65
N ALA A 47 -28.71 -12.58 -55.31
CA ALA A 47 -30.04 -12.14 -54.90
C ALA A 47 -31.06 -13.29 -54.93
N SER A 48 -30.97 -14.18 -55.94
CA SER A 48 -31.85 -15.36 -56.03
C SER A 48 -31.64 -16.38 -54.91
N LEU A 49 -30.45 -16.42 -54.31
CA LEU A 49 -30.12 -17.24 -53.13
C LEU A 49 -30.51 -16.56 -51.80
N GLY A 50 -31.13 -15.38 -51.85
CA GLY A 50 -31.53 -14.62 -50.66
C GLY A 50 -30.39 -13.88 -49.97
N LEU A 51 -29.24 -13.73 -50.63
CA LEU A 51 -28.15 -12.86 -50.18
C LEU A 51 -28.58 -11.39 -50.35
N ASN A 52 -28.16 -10.54 -49.42
CA ASN A 52 -28.51 -9.12 -49.43
C ASN A 52 -27.29 -8.19 -49.34
N THR A 53 -26.09 -8.74 -49.15
CA THR A 53 -24.87 -7.95 -48.95
C THR A 53 -23.68 -8.56 -49.69
N VAL A 54 -22.86 -7.71 -50.30
CA VAL A 54 -21.61 -8.08 -50.96
C VAL A 54 -20.46 -7.38 -50.25
N ARG A 55 -19.38 -8.10 -49.93
CA ARG A 55 -18.16 -7.50 -49.39
C ARG A 55 -17.06 -7.51 -50.44
N THR A 56 -16.42 -6.36 -50.68
CA THR A 56 -15.24 -6.27 -51.56
C THR A 56 -13.94 -6.17 -50.76
N TYR A 57 -12.80 -6.52 -51.39
CA TYR A 57 -11.45 -6.35 -50.81
C TYR A 57 -10.63 -5.27 -51.51
N THR A 58 -11.05 -4.91 -52.72
CA THR A 58 -10.53 -3.80 -53.52
C THR A 58 -11.61 -2.73 -53.64
N VAL A 59 -11.18 -1.51 -53.95
CA VAL A 59 -12.09 -0.36 -54.10
C VAL A 59 -12.89 -0.53 -55.39
N PRO A 60 -14.23 -0.69 -55.34
CA PRO A 60 -15.06 -0.82 -56.52
C PRO A 60 -15.26 0.53 -57.21
N ARG A 61 -15.56 0.52 -58.52
CA ARG A 61 -16.12 1.69 -59.20
C ARG A 61 -17.59 1.86 -58.81
N ARG A 62 -18.14 3.07 -58.94
CA ARG A 62 -19.56 3.37 -58.64
C ARG A 62 -20.53 2.45 -59.42
N GLU A 63 -20.19 2.07 -60.65
CA GLU A 63 -20.98 1.17 -61.50
C GLU A 63 -21.31 -0.18 -60.84
N LEU A 64 -20.39 -0.73 -60.02
CA LEU A 64 -20.64 -1.95 -59.27
C LEU A 64 -21.67 -1.72 -58.17
N LEU A 65 -21.62 -0.59 -57.49
CA LEU A 65 -22.62 -0.22 -56.48
C LEU A 65 -23.98 0.08 -57.13
N ASP A 66 -24.00 0.62 -58.35
CA ASP A 66 -25.22 0.81 -59.13
C ASP A 66 -25.88 -0.53 -59.49
N GLU A 67 -25.10 -1.52 -59.94
CA GLU A 67 -25.61 -2.89 -60.17
C GLU A 67 -26.09 -3.54 -58.87
N ALA A 68 -25.34 -3.41 -57.77
CA ALA A 68 -25.77 -3.91 -56.46
C ALA A 68 -27.13 -3.32 -56.06
N GLY A 69 -27.28 -1.99 -56.16
CA GLY A 69 -28.52 -1.28 -55.88
C GLY A 69 -29.68 -1.74 -56.76
N ARG A 70 -29.45 -1.96 -58.07
CA ARG A 70 -30.46 -2.50 -59.00
C ARG A 70 -30.95 -3.90 -58.63
N ARG A 71 -30.11 -4.70 -57.95
CA ARG A 71 -30.45 -6.04 -57.47
C ARG A 71 -30.89 -6.09 -56.00
N GLY A 72 -31.00 -4.93 -55.34
CA GLY A 72 -31.36 -4.85 -53.92
C GLY A 72 -30.25 -5.34 -52.97
N LEU A 73 -29.01 -5.42 -53.44
CA LEU A 73 -27.85 -5.76 -52.64
C LEU A 73 -27.21 -4.49 -52.06
N GLN A 74 -26.67 -4.59 -50.85
CA GLN A 74 -25.80 -3.57 -50.28
C GLN A 74 -24.33 -3.98 -50.36
N VAL A 75 -23.41 -3.02 -50.37
CA VAL A 75 -21.97 -3.27 -50.52
C VAL A 75 -21.20 -2.81 -49.29
N MET A 76 -20.46 -3.73 -48.68
CA MET A 76 -19.43 -3.43 -47.71
C MET A 76 -18.09 -3.27 -48.43
N VAL A 77 -17.64 -2.02 -48.56
CA VAL A 77 -16.47 -1.67 -49.38
C VAL A 77 -15.18 -1.87 -48.59
N GLY A 78 -14.31 -2.76 -49.07
CA GLY A 78 -12.96 -2.92 -48.55
C GLY A 78 -12.02 -1.84 -49.07
N LEU A 79 -11.31 -1.17 -48.15
CA LEU A 79 -10.26 -0.21 -48.48
C LEU A 79 -8.90 -0.82 -48.09
N PRO A 80 -8.21 -1.52 -49.01
CA PRO A 80 -6.92 -2.11 -48.73
C PRO A 80 -5.83 -1.04 -48.70
N TRP A 81 -4.79 -1.27 -47.90
CA TRP A 81 -3.59 -0.44 -47.84
C TRP A 81 -2.40 -1.29 -47.39
N SER A 82 -1.20 -0.71 -47.32
CA SER A 82 0.07 -1.38 -46.97
C SER A 82 0.16 -1.82 -45.49
N GLN A 83 -0.85 -2.54 -45.00
CA GLN A 83 -1.02 -3.00 -43.62
C GLN A 83 -0.15 -4.20 -43.24
N HIS A 84 0.44 -4.89 -44.23
CA HIS A 84 1.28 -6.08 -44.04
C HIS A 84 2.78 -5.77 -43.88
N VAL A 85 3.17 -4.49 -43.95
CA VAL A 85 4.55 -4.03 -43.75
C VAL A 85 4.66 -3.18 -42.49
N ALA A 86 5.88 -2.77 -42.11
CA ALA A 86 6.13 -1.89 -40.96
C ALA A 86 5.69 -0.42 -41.24
N PHE A 87 4.41 -0.24 -41.56
CA PHE A 87 3.85 0.99 -42.11
C PHE A 87 3.97 2.21 -41.18
N LEU A 88 4.17 2.02 -39.87
CA LEU A 88 4.34 3.14 -38.94
C LEU A 88 5.73 3.77 -38.94
N ASP A 89 6.71 3.14 -39.58
CA ASP A 89 8.10 3.61 -39.61
C ASP A 89 8.29 4.73 -40.64
N ASP A 90 7.49 4.76 -41.70
CA ASP A 90 7.50 5.82 -42.73
C ASP A 90 6.39 6.86 -42.48
N ARG A 91 6.78 8.14 -42.34
CA ARG A 91 5.83 9.25 -42.16
C ARG A 91 5.08 9.62 -43.44
N ASN A 92 5.71 9.50 -44.60
CA ASN A 92 5.10 9.80 -45.89
C ASN A 92 4.06 8.74 -46.25
N LEU A 93 4.41 7.46 -46.09
CA LEU A 93 3.48 6.35 -46.29
C LEU A 93 2.24 6.48 -45.39
N ARG A 94 2.41 6.79 -44.09
CA ARG A 94 1.27 7.02 -43.17
C ARG A 94 0.33 8.12 -43.62
N ARG A 95 0.87 9.22 -44.14
CA ARG A 95 0.09 10.37 -44.64
C ARG A 95 -0.62 10.00 -45.94
N GLN A 96 0.07 9.32 -46.84
CA GLN A 96 -0.49 8.84 -48.10
C GLN A 96 -1.67 7.91 -47.86
N ILE A 97 -1.52 6.90 -47.00
CA ILE A 97 -2.60 5.96 -46.62
C ILE A 97 -3.82 6.74 -46.12
N ARG A 98 -3.64 7.66 -45.16
CA ARG A 98 -4.76 8.47 -44.62
C ARG A 98 -5.43 9.32 -45.69
N ALA A 99 -4.65 9.98 -46.55
CA ALA A 99 -5.18 10.84 -47.60
C ALA A 99 -5.96 10.05 -48.66
N GLU A 100 -5.41 8.92 -49.11
CA GLU A 100 -6.01 8.05 -50.12
C GLU A 100 -7.33 7.43 -49.63
N LEU A 101 -7.32 6.82 -48.44
CA LEU A 101 -8.52 6.21 -47.86
C LEU A 101 -9.61 7.25 -47.64
N THR A 102 -9.26 8.41 -47.08
CA THR A 102 -10.22 9.51 -46.89
C THR A 102 -10.77 10.02 -48.23
N GLY A 103 -9.95 10.06 -49.28
CA GLY A 103 -10.38 10.39 -50.63
C GLY A 103 -11.43 9.41 -51.17
N ARG A 104 -11.20 8.10 -51.03
CA ARG A 104 -12.15 7.05 -51.46
C ARG A 104 -13.44 7.06 -50.65
N VAL A 105 -13.36 7.34 -49.35
CA VAL A 105 -14.54 7.52 -48.50
C VAL A 105 -15.41 8.68 -48.97
N ARG A 106 -14.82 9.81 -49.40
CA ARG A 106 -15.59 10.92 -50.00
C ARG A 106 -16.20 10.55 -51.34
N GLU A 107 -15.48 9.77 -52.14
CA GLU A 107 -15.93 9.38 -53.48
C GLU A 107 -17.14 8.44 -53.46
N LEU A 108 -17.25 7.54 -52.49
CA LEU A 108 -18.30 6.51 -52.46
C LEU A 108 -19.32 6.70 -51.33
N GLY A 109 -19.04 7.56 -50.36
CA GLY A 109 -19.78 7.66 -49.09
C GLY A 109 -21.22 8.18 -49.18
N ASP A 110 -21.64 8.71 -50.33
CA ASP A 110 -22.99 9.19 -50.61
C ASP A 110 -23.86 8.16 -51.34
N HIS A 111 -23.29 7.01 -51.73
CA HIS A 111 -23.97 6.03 -52.56
C HIS A 111 -25.04 5.23 -51.78
N PRO A 112 -26.28 5.09 -52.28
CA PRO A 112 -27.38 4.43 -51.55
C PRO A 112 -27.19 2.93 -51.30
N ALA A 113 -26.45 2.24 -52.18
CA ALA A 113 -26.12 0.82 -52.00
C ALA A 113 -24.96 0.57 -51.01
N LEU A 114 -24.30 1.61 -50.49
CA LEU A 114 -23.22 1.44 -49.51
C LEU A 114 -23.78 1.00 -48.14
N LEU A 115 -23.27 -0.10 -47.60
CA LEU A 115 -23.56 -0.53 -46.22
C LEU A 115 -22.54 0.05 -45.23
N ALA A 116 -21.25 -0.19 -45.49
CA ALA A 116 -20.15 0.18 -44.60
C ALA A 116 -18.80 0.18 -45.32
N PHE A 117 -17.80 0.87 -44.76
CA PHE A 117 -16.40 0.78 -45.19
C PHE A 117 -15.58 -0.07 -44.21
N ALA A 118 -14.72 -0.95 -44.74
CA ALA A 118 -13.67 -1.63 -43.99
C ALA A 118 -12.32 -0.94 -44.20
N LEU A 119 -11.82 -0.25 -43.18
CA LEU A 119 -10.57 0.53 -43.18
C LEU A 119 -9.32 -0.36 -42.99
N GLY A 120 -9.25 -1.45 -43.73
CA GLY A 120 -8.21 -2.48 -43.61
C GLY A 120 -8.74 -3.82 -43.09
N ASN A 121 -7.88 -4.83 -43.20
CA ASN A 121 -8.18 -6.24 -42.94
C ASN A 121 -6.94 -6.97 -42.39
N GLU A 122 -6.96 -7.49 -41.17
CA GLU A 122 -5.93 -8.40 -40.66
C GLU A 122 -4.48 -7.87 -40.72
N ILE A 123 -4.19 -6.77 -40.01
CA ILE A 123 -2.81 -6.37 -39.69
C ILE A 123 -2.11 -7.57 -39.01
N PRO A 124 -1.00 -8.09 -39.57
CA PRO A 124 -0.35 -9.27 -39.04
C PRO A 124 0.11 -9.09 -37.59
N ALA A 125 -0.03 -10.12 -36.76
CA ALA A 125 0.40 -10.09 -35.36
C ALA A 125 1.88 -9.70 -35.20
N GLY A 126 2.74 -10.10 -36.14
CA GLY A 126 4.15 -9.69 -36.17
C GLY A 126 4.36 -8.18 -36.35
N VAL A 127 3.55 -7.52 -37.18
CA VAL A 127 3.58 -6.06 -37.38
C VAL A 127 3.06 -5.33 -36.14
N VAL A 128 2.00 -5.85 -35.51
CA VAL A 128 1.48 -5.30 -34.25
C VAL A 128 2.51 -5.44 -33.13
N ARG A 129 3.20 -6.59 -33.05
CA ARG A 129 4.28 -6.83 -32.09
C ARG A 129 5.45 -5.89 -32.32
N TRP A 130 5.85 -5.66 -33.58
CA TRP A 130 6.95 -4.77 -33.97
C TRP A 130 6.69 -3.32 -33.53
N HIS A 131 5.53 -2.77 -33.88
CA HIS A 131 5.22 -1.37 -33.55
C HIS A 131 4.68 -1.17 -32.14
N GLY A 132 4.16 -2.22 -31.51
CA GLY A 132 3.43 -2.17 -30.25
C GLY A 132 1.95 -1.78 -30.45
N ARG A 133 1.06 -2.48 -29.75
CA ARG A 133 -0.41 -2.36 -29.91
C ARG A 133 -0.94 -0.93 -29.81
N VAL A 134 -0.45 -0.13 -28.86
CA VAL A 134 -0.99 1.23 -28.60
C VAL A 134 -0.74 2.16 -29.78
N ARG A 135 0.41 2.02 -30.47
CA ARG A 135 0.72 2.83 -31.65
C ARG A 135 -0.18 2.45 -32.83
N VAL A 136 -0.49 1.16 -32.99
CA VAL A 136 -1.42 0.66 -34.01
C VAL A 136 -2.85 1.12 -33.71
N GLU A 137 -3.34 0.94 -32.47
CA GLU A 137 -4.65 1.41 -32.00
C GLU A 137 -4.83 2.92 -32.25
N ASN A 138 -3.83 3.74 -31.90
CA ASN A 138 -3.88 5.19 -32.13
C ASN A 138 -3.90 5.57 -33.61
N TYR A 139 -3.20 4.83 -34.46
CA TYR A 139 -3.21 5.09 -35.90
C TYR A 139 -4.56 4.73 -36.53
N LEU A 140 -5.12 3.57 -36.18
CA LEU A 140 -6.46 3.16 -36.61
C LEU A 140 -7.54 4.14 -36.11
N ARG A 141 -7.39 4.67 -34.89
CA ARG A 141 -8.28 5.71 -34.35
C ARG A 141 -8.22 6.99 -35.18
N ALA A 142 -7.02 7.48 -35.50
CA ALA A 142 -6.86 8.66 -36.34
C ALA A 142 -7.44 8.44 -37.76
N LEU A 143 -7.27 7.25 -38.32
CA LEU A 143 -7.85 6.90 -39.62
C LEU A 143 -9.39 6.88 -39.58
N TYR A 144 -9.97 6.29 -38.52
CA TYR A 144 -11.41 6.32 -38.29
C TYR A 144 -11.93 7.76 -38.14
N GLU A 145 -11.26 8.62 -37.35
CA GLU A 145 -11.66 10.01 -37.15
C GLU A 145 -11.64 10.82 -38.45
N ASP A 146 -10.61 10.64 -39.30
CA ASP A 146 -10.55 11.26 -40.62
C ASP A 146 -11.69 10.79 -41.54
N ALA A 147 -11.92 9.47 -41.59
CA ALA A 147 -12.95 8.86 -42.41
C ALA A 147 -14.36 9.31 -41.96
N LYS A 148 -14.61 9.34 -40.65
CA LYS A 148 -15.86 9.82 -40.07
C LYS A 148 -16.07 11.31 -40.32
N SER A 149 -15.00 12.10 -40.33
CA SER A 149 -15.07 13.53 -40.71
C SER A 149 -15.41 13.71 -42.20
N ALA A 150 -14.98 12.78 -43.06
CA ALA A 150 -15.24 12.82 -44.49
C ALA A 150 -16.65 12.33 -44.89
N SER A 151 -17.19 11.31 -44.20
CA SER A 151 -18.57 10.86 -44.37
C SER A 151 -19.18 10.51 -43.00
N PRO A 152 -19.80 11.49 -42.31
CA PRO A 152 -20.31 11.31 -40.94
C PRO A 152 -21.39 10.23 -40.80
N GLU A 153 -22.22 10.05 -41.83
CA GLU A 153 -23.35 9.12 -41.82
C GLU A 153 -22.94 7.68 -42.19
N SER A 154 -21.74 7.48 -42.75
CA SER A 154 -21.25 6.14 -43.12
C SER A 154 -20.86 5.32 -41.89
N LEU A 155 -21.05 4.00 -41.98
CA LEU A 155 -20.57 3.04 -40.99
C LEU A 155 -19.14 2.60 -41.32
N PHE A 156 -18.28 2.57 -40.30
CA PHE A 156 -16.89 2.14 -40.45
C PHE A 156 -16.56 0.95 -39.58
N THR A 157 -15.76 0.04 -40.12
CA THR A 157 -15.15 -1.07 -39.40
C THR A 157 -13.67 -1.20 -39.76
N TYR A 158 -12.95 -1.95 -38.95
CA TYR A 158 -11.74 -2.64 -39.35
C TYR A 158 -12.00 -4.14 -39.20
N VAL A 159 -11.63 -4.94 -40.20
CA VAL A 159 -11.86 -6.38 -40.15
C VAL A 159 -10.68 -7.03 -39.44
N ASN A 160 -10.95 -7.54 -38.24
CA ASN A 160 -9.95 -8.14 -37.38
C ASN A 160 -9.97 -9.67 -37.47
N PHE A 161 -9.03 -10.32 -36.80
CA PHE A 161 -8.93 -11.78 -36.75
C PHE A 161 -8.27 -12.23 -35.43
N PRO A 162 -8.37 -13.52 -35.06
CA PRO A 162 -8.01 -13.97 -33.72
C PRO A 162 -6.59 -13.60 -33.25
N PRO A 163 -5.52 -13.70 -34.07
CA PRO A 163 -4.16 -13.32 -33.68
C PRO A 163 -3.96 -11.85 -33.24
N THR A 164 -4.88 -10.95 -33.56
CA THR A 164 -4.83 -9.54 -33.11
C THR A 164 -6.14 -9.08 -32.46
N GLU A 165 -6.91 -10.02 -31.90
CA GLU A 165 -8.16 -9.73 -31.15
C GLU A 165 -7.98 -8.76 -29.98
N PHE A 166 -6.76 -8.68 -29.44
CA PHE A 166 -6.43 -7.90 -28.24
C PHE A 166 -6.30 -6.40 -28.49
N LEU A 167 -6.43 -5.94 -29.74
CA LEU A 167 -6.44 -4.51 -30.08
C LEU A 167 -7.71 -3.85 -29.56
N ASP A 168 -7.59 -2.71 -28.86
CA ASP A 168 -8.75 -1.92 -28.45
C ASP A 168 -9.31 -1.13 -29.64
N LEU A 169 -10.29 -1.74 -30.34
CA LEU A 169 -10.97 -1.19 -31.51
C LEU A 169 -12.37 -0.65 -31.19
N SER A 170 -12.63 -0.34 -29.92
CA SER A 170 -13.94 0.10 -29.42
C SER A 170 -14.44 1.42 -30.00
N PHE A 171 -13.67 2.11 -30.86
CA PHE A 171 -14.06 3.36 -31.51
C PHE A 171 -14.76 3.17 -32.87
N PHE A 172 -14.65 2.01 -33.54
CA PHE A 172 -15.35 1.73 -34.81
C PHE A 172 -16.85 1.53 -34.63
N ASP A 173 -17.66 1.80 -35.65
CA ASP A 173 -19.13 1.66 -35.58
C ASP A 173 -19.59 0.19 -35.53
N LEU A 174 -18.82 -0.68 -36.19
CA LEU A 174 -19.08 -2.10 -36.36
C LEU A 174 -17.87 -2.91 -35.88
N CYS A 175 -18.12 -4.04 -35.21
CA CYS A 175 -17.09 -4.98 -34.81
C CYS A 175 -17.08 -6.15 -35.80
N ALA A 176 -16.00 -6.34 -36.55
CA ALA A 176 -15.93 -7.32 -37.63
C ALA A 176 -14.75 -8.28 -37.46
N PHE A 177 -15.01 -9.59 -37.59
CA PHE A 177 -13.99 -10.63 -37.45
C PHE A 177 -14.04 -11.69 -38.55
N ASN A 178 -12.87 -12.17 -38.95
CA ASN A 178 -12.70 -13.35 -39.80
C ASN A 178 -12.50 -14.59 -38.91
N VAL A 179 -13.33 -15.62 -39.08
CA VAL A 179 -13.36 -16.80 -38.19
C VAL A 179 -13.58 -18.09 -38.98
N TYR A 180 -12.70 -19.07 -38.76
CA TYR A 180 -12.62 -20.32 -39.53
C TYR A 180 -12.57 -21.56 -38.60
N LEU A 181 -13.38 -21.60 -37.54
CA LEU A 181 -13.38 -22.69 -36.55
C LEU A 181 -14.35 -23.82 -36.93
N HIS A 182 -13.83 -25.01 -37.26
CA HIS A 182 -14.65 -26.10 -37.82
C HIS A 182 -15.57 -26.79 -36.81
N ARG A 183 -15.35 -26.61 -35.50
CA ARG A 183 -16.12 -27.26 -34.43
C ARG A 183 -17.11 -26.28 -33.80
N GLU A 184 -18.39 -26.64 -33.82
CA GLU A 184 -19.47 -25.81 -33.29
C GLU A 184 -19.26 -25.36 -31.82
N PRO A 185 -18.83 -26.22 -30.87
CA PRO A 185 -18.58 -25.78 -29.49
C PRO A 185 -17.48 -24.73 -29.37
N GLU A 186 -16.39 -24.87 -30.14
CA GLU A 186 -15.26 -23.94 -30.15
C GLU A 186 -15.66 -22.61 -30.77
N LEU A 187 -16.40 -22.64 -31.89
CA LEU A 187 -16.96 -21.46 -32.54
C LEU A 187 -17.89 -20.70 -31.59
N ARG A 188 -18.83 -21.38 -30.93
CA ARG A 188 -19.80 -20.76 -30.02
C ARG A 188 -19.13 -20.14 -28.79
N ALA A 189 -18.13 -20.81 -28.22
CA ALA A 189 -17.33 -20.24 -27.14
C ALA A 189 -16.61 -18.96 -27.61
N TYR A 190 -16.03 -18.98 -28.81
CA TYR A 190 -15.36 -17.82 -29.38
C TYR A 190 -16.32 -16.69 -29.76
N LEU A 191 -17.51 -16.99 -30.26
CA LEU A 191 -18.57 -16.00 -30.54
C LEU A 191 -19.02 -15.28 -29.27
N ALA A 192 -19.19 -16.01 -28.16
CA ALA A 192 -19.50 -15.39 -26.87
C ALA A 192 -18.40 -14.40 -26.44
N ARG A 193 -17.12 -14.75 -26.65
CA ARG A 193 -15.97 -13.84 -26.43
C ARG A 193 -16.02 -12.62 -27.37
N LEU A 194 -16.27 -12.82 -28.66
CA LEU A 194 -16.36 -11.73 -29.63
C LEU A 194 -17.51 -10.77 -29.29
N GLN A 195 -18.64 -11.27 -28.77
CA GLN A 195 -19.72 -10.42 -28.30
C GLN A 195 -19.30 -9.56 -27.09
N HIS A 196 -18.49 -10.10 -26.17
CA HIS A 196 -17.92 -9.28 -25.09
C HIS A 196 -16.98 -8.20 -25.61
N ILE A 197 -16.18 -8.51 -26.65
CA ILE A 197 -15.29 -7.53 -27.30
C ILE A 197 -16.11 -6.44 -28.01
N ALA A 198 -17.17 -6.83 -28.72
CA ALA A 198 -18.08 -5.91 -29.40
C ALA A 198 -18.87 -5.05 -28.40
N GLY A 199 -19.17 -5.59 -27.21
CA GLY A 199 -19.95 -4.92 -26.18
C GLY A 199 -21.38 -4.69 -26.64
N HIS A 200 -21.75 -3.42 -26.85
CA HIS A 200 -23.08 -3.04 -27.36
C HIS A 200 -23.09 -2.77 -28.87
N LYS A 201 -21.94 -2.91 -29.54
CA LYS A 201 -21.80 -2.68 -30.97
C LYS A 201 -22.22 -3.92 -31.75
N PRO A 202 -22.71 -3.76 -32.98
CA PRO A 202 -23.04 -4.93 -33.80
C PRO A 202 -21.77 -5.75 -34.08
N LEU A 203 -21.87 -7.08 -33.91
CA LEU A 203 -20.82 -8.03 -34.28
C LEU A 203 -21.14 -8.62 -35.66
N LEU A 204 -20.18 -8.61 -36.58
CA LEU A 204 -20.27 -9.20 -37.92
C LEU A 204 -19.15 -10.23 -38.10
N LEU A 205 -19.49 -11.45 -38.50
CA LEU A 205 -18.48 -12.33 -39.07
C LEU A 205 -18.24 -11.91 -40.52
N ALA A 206 -17.13 -11.22 -40.76
CA ALA A 206 -16.82 -10.66 -42.07
C ALA A 206 -16.28 -11.72 -43.04
N GLU A 207 -15.86 -12.88 -42.52
CA GLU A 207 -15.55 -14.10 -43.26
C GLU A 207 -15.83 -15.29 -42.35
N ALA A 208 -16.59 -16.26 -42.87
CA ALA A 208 -16.88 -17.52 -42.20
C ALA A 208 -17.15 -18.62 -43.22
N GLY A 209 -16.51 -19.77 -43.07
CA GLY A 209 -16.72 -20.94 -43.93
C GLY A 209 -15.55 -21.94 -43.82
N ALA A 210 -15.47 -22.85 -44.77
CA ALA A 210 -14.37 -23.82 -44.93
C ALA A 210 -14.10 -24.08 -46.43
N ASP A 211 -12.92 -24.56 -46.82
CA ASP A 211 -12.65 -24.99 -48.20
C ASP A 211 -13.13 -26.41 -48.49
N SER A 212 -13.59 -26.61 -49.73
CA SER A 212 -13.92 -27.94 -50.23
C SER A 212 -12.70 -28.77 -50.66
N ILE A 213 -11.47 -28.24 -50.69
CA ILE A 213 -10.27 -29.07 -50.95
C ILE A 213 -10.01 -29.98 -49.74
N ARG A 214 -10.04 -29.41 -48.53
CA ARG A 214 -9.73 -30.12 -47.29
C ARG A 214 -10.94 -30.85 -46.70
N GLU A 215 -12.13 -30.24 -46.77
CA GLU A 215 -13.35 -30.78 -46.13
C GLU A 215 -14.30 -31.51 -47.11
N GLY A 216 -14.03 -31.43 -48.42
CA GLY A 216 -14.98 -31.84 -49.45
C GLY A 216 -16.17 -30.88 -49.57
N GLU A 217 -16.96 -31.00 -50.63
CA GLU A 217 -18.10 -30.08 -50.86
C GLU A 217 -19.23 -30.24 -49.83
N ALA A 218 -19.44 -31.47 -49.35
CA ALA A 218 -20.42 -31.74 -48.29
C ALA A 218 -19.96 -31.14 -46.94
N GLY A 219 -18.69 -31.31 -46.58
CA GLY A 219 -18.12 -30.72 -45.36
C GLY A 219 -18.10 -29.19 -45.40
N GLN A 220 -17.77 -28.60 -46.55
CA GLN A 220 -17.90 -27.15 -46.78
C GLN A 220 -19.33 -26.67 -46.50
N ALA A 221 -20.35 -27.36 -47.04
CA ALA A 221 -21.75 -27.00 -46.86
C ALA A 221 -22.19 -27.10 -45.39
N GLU A 222 -21.80 -28.18 -44.70
CA GLU A 222 -22.11 -28.40 -43.29
C GLU A 222 -21.46 -27.33 -42.39
N ILE A 223 -20.15 -27.10 -42.52
CA ILE A 223 -19.41 -26.15 -41.68
C ILE A 223 -19.87 -24.72 -41.94
N THR A 224 -20.05 -24.31 -43.20
CA THR A 224 -20.46 -22.94 -43.54
C THR A 224 -21.89 -22.64 -43.06
N SER A 225 -22.82 -23.58 -43.21
CA SER A 225 -24.18 -23.42 -42.67
C SER A 225 -24.20 -23.43 -41.14
N MET A 226 -23.34 -24.23 -40.49
CA MET A 226 -23.13 -24.21 -39.04
C MET A 226 -22.62 -22.84 -38.56
N HIS A 227 -21.64 -22.24 -39.25
CA HIS A 227 -21.14 -20.90 -38.92
C HIS A 227 -22.25 -19.85 -38.95
N ILE A 228 -23.06 -19.86 -40.01
CA ILE A 228 -24.19 -18.93 -40.17
C ILE A 228 -25.19 -19.10 -39.01
N ARG A 229 -25.63 -20.33 -38.76
CA ARG A 229 -26.59 -20.64 -37.70
C ARG A 229 -26.05 -20.22 -36.33
N ALA A 230 -24.82 -20.62 -35.98
CA ALA A 230 -24.21 -20.29 -34.71
C ALA A 230 -24.06 -18.78 -34.51
N ALA A 231 -23.57 -18.05 -35.52
CA ALA A 231 -23.38 -16.60 -35.40
C ALA A 231 -24.69 -15.85 -35.10
N PHE A 232 -25.77 -16.15 -35.81
CA PHE A 232 -27.07 -15.52 -35.54
C PHE A 232 -27.67 -15.94 -34.19
N GLU A 233 -27.59 -17.21 -33.83
CA GLU A 233 -28.09 -17.72 -32.55
C GLU A 233 -27.33 -17.12 -31.36
N GLU A 234 -26.04 -16.79 -31.53
CA GLU A 234 -25.21 -16.06 -30.56
C GLU A 234 -25.34 -14.52 -30.72
N GLY A 235 -26.28 -14.04 -31.53
CA GLY A 235 -26.66 -12.62 -31.64
C GLY A 235 -25.76 -11.73 -32.51
N ALA A 236 -24.95 -12.29 -33.40
CA ALA A 236 -24.26 -11.51 -34.42
C ALA A 236 -25.28 -10.83 -35.34
N CYS A 237 -24.96 -9.63 -35.81
CA CYS A 237 -25.82 -8.87 -36.72
C CYS A 237 -25.77 -9.41 -38.17
N GLY A 238 -24.83 -10.30 -38.46
CA GLY A 238 -24.82 -11.10 -39.67
C GLY A 238 -23.50 -11.81 -39.93
N VAL A 239 -23.43 -12.42 -41.12
CA VAL A 239 -22.32 -13.26 -41.56
C VAL A 239 -22.06 -13.06 -43.05
N MET A 240 -20.79 -13.06 -43.43
CA MET A 240 -20.34 -13.17 -44.80
C MET A 240 -19.85 -14.60 -45.05
N ALA A 241 -20.60 -15.40 -45.81
CA ALA A 241 -20.20 -16.76 -46.17
C ALA A 241 -19.02 -16.68 -47.15
N TYR A 242 -17.82 -17.03 -46.70
CA TYR A 242 -16.63 -16.92 -47.53
C TYR A 242 -16.53 -18.13 -48.45
N SER A 243 -16.43 -18.00 -49.78
CA SER A 243 -16.47 -16.82 -50.67
C SER A 243 -17.54 -17.00 -51.77
N TRP A 244 -17.79 -16.00 -52.64
CA TRP A 244 -18.73 -16.19 -53.75
C TRP A 244 -18.25 -17.30 -54.69
N THR A 245 -17.03 -17.21 -55.20
CA THR A 245 -16.44 -18.10 -56.19
C THR A 245 -15.13 -18.71 -55.71
N ASP A 246 -14.75 -19.85 -56.29
CA ASP A 246 -13.42 -20.48 -56.18
C ASP A 246 -12.32 -19.71 -56.95
N GLU A 247 -12.69 -18.66 -57.68
CA GLU A 247 -11.76 -17.73 -58.29
C GLU A 247 -11.23 -16.72 -57.26
N TRP A 248 -9.91 -16.69 -57.06
CA TRP A 248 -9.27 -15.76 -56.14
C TRP A 248 -7.89 -15.32 -56.63
N TRP A 249 -7.56 -14.04 -56.48
CA TRP A 249 -6.30 -13.45 -56.94
C TRP A 249 -5.58 -12.74 -55.82
N ARG A 250 -4.32 -13.06 -55.54
CA ARG A 250 -3.54 -12.36 -54.49
C ARG A 250 -2.07 -12.33 -54.87
N GLY A 251 -1.40 -11.19 -54.63
CA GLY A 251 0.05 -11.09 -54.81
C GLY A 251 0.54 -11.24 -56.26
N GLY A 252 -0.33 -10.99 -57.24
CA GLY A 252 0.02 -11.11 -58.66
C GLY A 252 -0.16 -12.50 -59.27
N CYS A 253 -0.76 -13.45 -58.53
CA CYS A 253 -1.11 -14.77 -59.04
C CYS A 253 -2.53 -15.21 -58.65
N ALA A 254 -3.05 -16.18 -59.39
CA ALA A 254 -4.26 -16.90 -59.03
C ALA A 254 -3.95 -17.86 -57.86
N ILE A 255 -4.90 -18.01 -56.95
CA ILE A 255 -4.79 -18.92 -55.81
C ILE A 255 -5.51 -20.23 -56.15
N ASP A 256 -4.74 -21.31 -56.31
CA ASP A 256 -5.26 -22.63 -56.68
C ASP A 256 -5.39 -23.61 -55.49
N ASP A 257 -4.75 -23.33 -54.36
CA ASP A 257 -4.78 -24.17 -53.13
C ASP A 257 -5.97 -23.84 -52.19
N TRP A 258 -7.03 -23.27 -52.76
CA TRP A 258 -8.19 -22.76 -52.04
C TRP A 258 -9.47 -22.98 -52.86
N LYS A 259 -10.53 -23.52 -52.24
CA LYS A 259 -11.88 -23.63 -52.85
C LYS A 259 -13.02 -23.37 -51.84
N PHE A 260 -13.19 -22.13 -51.42
CA PHE A 260 -14.27 -21.74 -50.50
C PHE A 260 -15.52 -21.19 -51.23
N GLY A 261 -15.52 -21.11 -52.55
CA GLY A 261 -16.63 -20.58 -53.33
C GLY A 261 -17.95 -21.28 -53.03
N LEU A 262 -19.04 -20.50 -52.97
CA LEU A 262 -20.41 -20.99 -53.09
C LEU A 262 -20.69 -21.47 -54.52
N VAL A 263 -19.99 -20.88 -55.49
CA VAL A 263 -19.89 -21.37 -56.86
C VAL A 263 -18.45 -21.76 -57.19
N ASP A 264 -18.28 -22.64 -58.16
CA ASP A 264 -16.96 -22.94 -58.72
C ASP A 264 -16.45 -21.79 -59.61
N ARG A 265 -15.28 -21.99 -60.24
CA ARG A 265 -14.67 -20.99 -61.13
C ARG A 265 -15.56 -20.63 -62.32
N ASP A 266 -16.33 -21.59 -62.82
CA ASP A 266 -17.26 -21.45 -63.95
C ASP A 266 -18.65 -20.93 -63.53
N ARG A 267 -18.80 -20.55 -62.26
CA ARG A 267 -20.05 -20.06 -61.63
C ARG A 267 -21.16 -21.11 -61.53
N THR A 268 -20.80 -22.39 -61.49
CA THR A 268 -21.72 -23.49 -61.18
C THR A 268 -21.97 -23.55 -59.67
N LEU A 269 -23.24 -23.67 -59.25
CA LEU A 269 -23.62 -23.76 -57.83
C LEU A 269 -23.06 -25.02 -57.17
N LYS A 270 -22.34 -24.84 -56.06
CA LYS A 270 -21.90 -25.93 -55.18
C LYS A 270 -22.97 -26.24 -54.12
N PRO A 271 -22.96 -27.43 -53.48
CA PRO A 271 -23.88 -27.76 -52.38
C PRO A 271 -23.89 -26.71 -51.25
N ALA A 272 -22.76 -26.04 -51.02
CA ALA A 272 -22.63 -24.97 -50.04
C ALA A 272 -23.57 -23.79 -50.33
N ALA A 273 -23.79 -23.41 -51.60
CA ALA A 273 -24.71 -22.32 -51.95
C ALA A 273 -26.15 -22.60 -51.46
N VAL A 274 -26.61 -23.83 -51.63
CA VAL A 274 -27.96 -24.26 -51.21
C VAL A 274 -28.07 -24.29 -49.69
N ALA A 275 -27.07 -24.85 -49.02
CA ALA A 275 -27.03 -24.92 -47.55
C ALA A 275 -26.99 -23.51 -46.91
N VAL A 276 -26.20 -22.60 -47.49
CA VAL A 276 -26.10 -21.20 -47.07
C VAL A 276 -27.43 -20.46 -47.28
N ALA A 277 -28.06 -20.60 -48.45
CA ALA A 277 -29.36 -20.00 -48.72
C ALA A 277 -30.42 -20.47 -47.71
N ALA A 278 -30.46 -21.77 -47.41
CA ALA A 278 -31.36 -22.33 -46.41
C ALA A 278 -31.07 -21.83 -44.99
N ALA A 279 -29.80 -21.72 -44.60
CA ALA A 279 -29.40 -21.19 -43.30
C ALA A 279 -29.79 -19.71 -43.15
N PHE A 280 -29.56 -18.89 -44.19
CA PHE A 280 -29.95 -17.48 -44.20
C PHE A 280 -31.47 -17.27 -44.24
N ALA A 281 -32.23 -18.15 -44.90
CA ALA A 281 -33.69 -18.10 -44.87
C ALA A 281 -34.25 -18.33 -43.45
N ASN A 282 -33.58 -19.17 -42.66
CA ASN A 282 -33.95 -19.49 -41.28
C ASN A 282 -33.34 -18.57 -40.22
N ALA A 283 -32.47 -17.63 -40.59
CA ALA A 283 -31.84 -16.69 -39.68
C ALA A 283 -32.82 -15.60 -39.19
N PRO A 284 -32.77 -15.16 -37.92
CA PRO A 284 -31.81 -15.61 -36.90
C PRO A 284 -32.20 -16.92 -36.20
N PHE A 285 -33.49 -17.28 -36.18
CA PHE A 285 -34.00 -18.53 -35.62
C PHE A 285 -35.15 -19.06 -36.47
N SER A 286 -35.17 -20.37 -36.75
CA SER A 286 -36.25 -20.99 -37.53
C SER A 286 -37.59 -20.96 -36.79
N ALA A 287 -38.68 -20.89 -37.54
CA ALA A 287 -40.04 -20.88 -36.97
C ALA A 287 -40.35 -22.15 -36.16
N GLU A 288 -39.79 -23.30 -36.54
CA GLU A 288 -39.96 -24.55 -35.81
C GLU A 288 -39.27 -24.52 -34.43
N LYS A 289 -38.04 -24.01 -34.35
CA LYS A 289 -37.35 -23.84 -33.06
C LYS A 289 -38.10 -22.92 -32.11
N LYS A 290 -38.70 -21.85 -32.63
CA LYS A 290 -39.48 -20.90 -31.82
C LYS A 290 -40.71 -21.53 -31.15
N LYS A 291 -41.28 -22.60 -31.73
CA LYS A 291 -42.45 -23.30 -31.15
C LYS A 291 -42.09 -24.13 -29.92
N THR A 292 -40.82 -24.49 -29.73
CA THR A 292 -40.37 -25.30 -28.58
C THR A 292 -39.87 -24.44 -27.43
N TRP A 293 -39.97 -23.12 -27.53
CA TRP A 293 -39.47 -22.20 -26.51
C TRP A 293 -40.47 -22.10 -25.34
N PRO A 294 -39.98 -22.06 -24.09
CA PRO A 294 -40.82 -22.03 -22.90
C PRO A 294 -41.57 -20.70 -22.77
N ARG A 295 -42.76 -20.73 -22.16
CA ARG A 295 -43.46 -19.50 -21.79
C ARG A 295 -42.67 -18.67 -20.78
N VAL A 296 -42.59 -17.36 -20.99
CA VAL A 296 -41.89 -16.43 -20.10
C VAL A 296 -42.86 -15.48 -19.40
N SER A 297 -42.75 -15.32 -18.09
CA SER A 297 -43.40 -14.24 -17.34
C SER A 297 -42.41 -13.10 -17.14
N VAL A 298 -42.68 -11.93 -17.73
CA VAL A 298 -41.88 -10.72 -17.49
C VAL A 298 -42.46 -9.96 -16.31
N VAL A 299 -41.66 -9.77 -15.27
CA VAL A 299 -42.04 -9.08 -14.04
C VAL A 299 -41.32 -7.73 -13.96
N VAL A 300 -42.10 -6.66 -13.84
CA VAL A 300 -41.61 -5.29 -13.63
C VAL A 300 -42.08 -4.81 -12.25
N CYS A 301 -41.14 -4.48 -11.37
CA CYS A 301 -41.46 -3.93 -10.05
C CYS A 301 -41.25 -2.41 -10.08
N ALA A 302 -42.28 -1.64 -9.76
CA ALA A 302 -42.26 -0.18 -9.88
C ALA A 302 -42.66 0.50 -8.56
N TYR A 303 -41.86 1.49 -8.15
CA TYR A 303 -42.17 2.41 -7.05
C TYR A 303 -41.73 3.82 -7.41
N ASN A 304 -42.69 4.73 -7.60
CA ASN A 304 -42.47 6.12 -8.03
C ASN A 304 -41.56 6.23 -9.28
N ALA A 305 -41.95 5.54 -10.35
CA ALA A 305 -41.18 5.40 -11.59
C ALA A 305 -41.85 6.12 -12.78
N ALA A 306 -42.67 7.13 -12.54
CA ALA A 306 -43.45 7.79 -13.60
C ALA A 306 -42.58 8.42 -14.72
N ASP A 307 -41.31 8.74 -14.43
CA ASP A 307 -40.40 9.38 -15.39
C ASP A 307 -39.86 8.40 -16.45
N THR A 308 -39.80 7.09 -16.17
CA THR A 308 -39.15 6.10 -17.04
C THR A 308 -40.05 4.93 -17.44
N LEU A 309 -41.13 4.67 -16.68
CA LEU A 309 -41.97 3.48 -16.86
C LEU A 309 -42.63 3.42 -18.25
N ASP A 310 -42.96 4.57 -18.84
CA ASP A 310 -43.61 4.63 -20.16
C ASP A 310 -42.72 4.02 -21.25
N ASP A 311 -41.43 4.36 -21.26
CA ASP A 311 -40.46 3.83 -22.21
C ASP A 311 -40.19 2.34 -21.99
N ASN A 312 -40.16 1.91 -20.72
CA ASN A 312 -40.06 0.50 -20.36
C ASN A 312 -41.22 -0.32 -20.94
N LEU A 313 -42.47 0.05 -20.62
CA LEU A 313 -43.65 -0.69 -21.08
C LEU A 313 -43.81 -0.62 -22.60
N ALA A 314 -43.52 0.53 -23.22
CA ALA A 314 -43.51 0.66 -24.68
C ALA A 314 -42.48 -0.27 -25.35
N SER A 315 -41.34 -0.52 -24.72
CA SER A 315 -40.34 -1.46 -25.24
C SER A 315 -40.77 -2.92 -25.06
N LEU A 316 -41.42 -3.26 -23.93
CA LEU A 316 -41.92 -4.60 -23.65
C LEU A 316 -43.06 -5.03 -24.60
N GLU A 317 -43.95 -4.12 -24.98
CA GLU A 317 -45.03 -4.45 -25.93
C GLU A 317 -44.51 -4.82 -27.34
N ARG A 318 -43.30 -4.35 -27.69
CA ARG A 318 -42.67 -4.59 -28.99
C ARG A 318 -41.82 -5.86 -29.05
N LEU A 319 -41.70 -6.60 -27.95
CA LEU A 319 -40.92 -7.84 -27.92
C LEU A 319 -41.44 -8.86 -28.94
N THR A 320 -40.50 -9.52 -29.61
CA THR A 320 -40.76 -10.48 -30.70
C THR A 320 -40.90 -11.93 -30.21
N TYR A 321 -40.77 -12.15 -28.90
CA TYR A 321 -40.85 -13.48 -28.30
C TYR A 321 -42.26 -14.06 -28.44
N PRO A 322 -42.41 -15.35 -28.83
CA PRO A 322 -43.70 -15.88 -29.25
C PRO A 322 -44.72 -16.07 -28.12
N ASP A 323 -44.29 -16.48 -26.92
CA ASP A 323 -45.18 -16.78 -25.79
C ASP A 323 -44.69 -16.15 -24.49
N PHE A 324 -45.26 -15.01 -24.13
CA PHE A 324 -44.94 -14.31 -22.88
C PHE A 324 -46.10 -13.47 -22.35
N GLU A 325 -46.05 -13.20 -21.05
CA GLU A 325 -46.93 -12.26 -20.35
C GLU A 325 -46.13 -11.15 -19.64
N ILE A 326 -46.78 -10.02 -19.38
CA ILE A 326 -46.18 -8.89 -18.67
C ILE A 326 -46.96 -8.65 -17.38
N ILE A 327 -46.27 -8.73 -16.25
CA ILE A 327 -46.79 -8.51 -14.91
C ILE A 327 -46.08 -7.28 -14.34
N LEU A 328 -46.84 -6.24 -14.00
CA LEU A 328 -46.30 -5.07 -13.31
C LEU A 328 -46.80 -5.03 -11.87
N VAL A 329 -45.88 -5.03 -10.91
CA VAL A 329 -46.17 -4.85 -9.49
C VAL A 329 -45.92 -3.40 -9.12
N ASN A 330 -47.00 -2.66 -8.85
CA ASN A 330 -46.96 -1.31 -8.32
C ASN A 330 -46.84 -1.38 -6.78
N ASP A 331 -45.64 -1.15 -6.26
CA ASP A 331 -45.26 -1.26 -4.84
C ASP A 331 -45.62 0.02 -4.07
N GLY A 332 -46.88 0.43 -4.15
CA GLY A 332 -47.43 1.55 -3.40
C GLY A 332 -46.96 2.93 -3.86
N SER A 333 -46.80 3.13 -5.18
CA SER A 333 -46.41 4.42 -5.76
C SER A 333 -47.39 5.55 -5.40
N LYS A 334 -46.85 6.76 -5.21
CA LYS A 334 -47.59 7.99 -4.87
C LYS A 334 -47.65 8.99 -6.02
N ASP A 335 -46.97 8.70 -7.12
CA ASP A 335 -46.98 9.48 -8.35
C ASP A 335 -47.88 8.81 -9.41
N ARG A 336 -47.75 9.23 -10.67
CA ARG A 336 -48.54 8.72 -11.80
C ARG A 336 -48.13 7.32 -12.29
N THR A 337 -47.26 6.58 -11.59
CA THR A 337 -46.78 5.26 -12.02
C THR A 337 -47.94 4.29 -12.30
N GLY A 338 -48.92 4.21 -11.39
CA GLY A 338 -50.09 3.34 -11.56
C GLY A 338 -50.99 3.74 -12.72
N GLU A 339 -51.15 5.05 -12.97
CA GLU A 339 -51.90 5.57 -14.11
C GLU A 339 -51.22 5.19 -15.43
N ILE A 340 -49.89 5.35 -15.51
CA ILE A 340 -49.10 5.01 -16.69
C ILE A 340 -49.20 3.51 -16.99
N ALA A 341 -49.04 2.66 -15.97
CA ALA A 341 -49.08 1.20 -16.12
C ALA A 341 -50.39 0.71 -16.74
N ARG A 342 -51.52 1.30 -16.34
CA ARG A 342 -52.86 0.90 -16.81
C ARG A 342 -53.17 1.36 -18.25
N ARG A 343 -52.32 2.19 -18.87
CA ARG A 343 -52.47 2.56 -20.29
C ARG A 343 -52.11 1.42 -21.25
N TYR A 344 -51.36 0.43 -20.78
CA TYR A 344 -50.84 -0.67 -21.59
C TYR A 344 -51.72 -1.93 -21.46
N PRO A 345 -52.46 -2.33 -22.51
CA PRO A 345 -53.45 -3.40 -22.42
C PRO A 345 -52.84 -4.79 -22.20
N ARG A 346 -51.59 -5.03 -22.61
CA ARG A 346 -50.89 -6.31 -22.40
C ARG A 346 -50.30 -6.46 -20.99
N VAL A 347 -50.35 -5.42 -20.17
CA VAL A 347 -49.72 -5.38 -18.84
C VAL A 347 -50.74 -5.69 -17.77
N ARG A 348 -50.52 -6.77 -17.02
CA ARG A 348 -51.30 -7.08 -15.82
C ARG A 348 -50.73 -6.32 -14.64
N VAL A 349 -51.46 -5.29 -14.18
CA VAL A 349 -51.05 -4.44 -13.05
C VAL A 349 -51.55 -5.01 -11.72
N ILE A 350 -50.66 -5.10 -10.73
CA ILE A 350 -50.96 -5.54 -9.36
C ILE A 350 -50.55 -4.41 -8.41
N ASP A 351 -51.52 -3.86 -7.69
CA ASP A 351 -51.30 -2.81 -6.70
C ASP A 351 -51.07 -3.43 -5.30
N THR A 352 -49.98 -3.05 -4.65
CA THR A 352 -49.64 -3.51 -3.29
C THR A 352 -49.22 -2.32 -2.41
N PRO A 353 -49.38 -2.39 -1.08
CA PRO A 353 -48.75 -1.42 -0.17
C PRO A 353 -47.22 -1.53 -0.28
N ASN A 354 -46.50 -0.40 -0.18
CA ASN A 354 -45.04 -0.39 -0.28
C ASN A 354 -44.39 -1.29 0.77
N GLN A 355 -43.81 -2.39 0.32
CA GLN A 355 -43.09 -3.37 1.13
C GLN A 355 -41.63 -3.54 0.68
N GLY A 356 -41.22 -2.87 -0.40
CA GLY A 356 -39.86 -2.89 -0.92
C GLY A 356 -39.65 -3.88 -2.06
N LEU A 357 -38.51 -3.71 -2.75
CA LEU A 357 -38.23 -4.36 -4.04
C LEU A 357 -38.30 -5.89 -3.98
N GLY A 358 -37.67 -6.52 -2.98
CA GLY A 358 -37.68 -7.98 -2.86
C GLY A 358 -39.08 -8.56 -2.61
N ALA A 359 -39.93 -7.85 -1.87
CA ALA A 359 -41.32 -8.25 -1.65
C ALA A 359 -42.15 -8.12 -2.95
N ALA A 360 -42.00 -7.00 -3.67
CA ALA A 360 -42.65 -6.80 -4.96
C ALA A 360 -42.26 -7.87 -5.99
N ARG A 361 -40.97 -8.26 -6.05
CA ARG A 361 -40.50 -9.35 -6.92
C ARG A 361 -41.16 -10.68 -6.58
N ASN A 362 -41.37 -10.99 -5.29
CA ASN A 362 -42.07 -12.21 -4.87
C ASN A 362 -43.56 -12.19 -5.19
N VAL A 363 -44.22 -11.03 -5.13
CA VAL A 363 -45.62 -10.89 -5.60
C VAL A 363 -45.69 -11.22 -7.09
N GLY A 364 -44.76 -10.68 -7.89
CA GLY A 364 -44.66 -11.02 -9.31
C GLY A 364 -44.39 -12.51 -9.56
N LEU A 365 -43.50 -13.13 -8.78
CA LEU A 365 -43.23 -14.58 -8.85
C LEU A 365 -44.46 -15.44 -8.54
N ALA A 366 -45.27 -15.03 -7.56
CA ALA A 366 -46.48 -15.77 -7.19
C ALA A 366 -47.52 -15.76 -8.31
N GLU A 367 -47.58 -14.67 -9.07
CA GLU A 367 -48.52 -14.47 -10.18
C GLU A 367 -47.99 -14.98 -11.54
N ALA A 368 -46.69 -15.27 -11.63
CA ALA A 368 -46.04 -15.76 -12.84
C ALA A 368 -46.49 -17.18 -13.21
N THR A 369 -46.95 -17.34 -14.45
CA THR A 369 -47.39 -18.63 -15.02
C THR A 369 -46.37 -19.29 -15.94
N GLY A 370 -45.34 -18.56 -16.38
CA GLY A 370 -44.27 -19.05 -17.23
C GLY A 370 -43.30 -19.99 -16.52
N GLU A 371 -42.66 -20.87 -17.29
CA GLU A 371 -41.59 -21.74 -16.80
C GLU A 371 -40.34 -20.93 -16.44
N ILE A 372 -40.14 -19.81 -17.14
CA ILE A 372 -39.06 -18.84 -16.89
C ILE A 372 -39.70 -17.53 -16.42
N VAL A 373 -39.14 -16.96 -15.36
CA VAL A 373 -39.52 -15.63 -14.86
C VAL A 373 -38.38 -14.67 -15.13
N ALA A 374 -38.61 -13.70 -16.01
CA ALA A 374 -37.67 -12.63 -16.35
C ALA A 374 -38.01 -11.37 -15.56
N TYR A 375 -37.02 -10.74 -14.96
CA TYR A 375 -37.16 -9.49 -14.24
C TYR A 375 -36.44 -8.36 -14.99
N THR A 376 -37.11 -7.21 -15.06
CA THR A 376 -36.49 -5.96 -15.49
C THR A 376 -37.01 -4.81 -14.64
N ASP A 377 -36.23 -3.74 -14.54
CA ASP A 377 -36.55 -2.60 -13.70
C ASP A 377 -37.36 -1.55 -14.49
N ALA A 378 -38.17 -0.74 -13.80
CA ALA A 378 -39.01 0.29 -14.45
C ALA A 378 -38.22 1.44 -15.11
N ASP A 379 -36.90 1.47 -14.95
CA ASP A 379 -35.96 2.40 -15.58
C ASP A 379 -35.12 1.75 -16.70
N THR A 380 -35.60 0.65 -17.29
CA THR A 380 -34.97 0.03 -18.46
C THR A 380 -35.80 0.20 -19.73
N ARG A 381 -35.13 0.24 -20.88
CA ARG A 381 -35.71 0.00 -22.20
C ARG A 381 -35.09 -1.29 -22.72
N VAL A 382 -35.90 -2.31 -22.97
CA VAL A 382 -35.39 -3.60 -23.45
C VAL A 382 -35.23 -3.62 -24.97
N ASP A 383 -34.29 -4.41 -25.47
CA ASP A 383 -34.12 -4.65 -26.90
C ASP A 383 -35.23 -5.56 -27.45
N LEU A 384 -35.56 -5.45 -28.75
CA LEU A 384 -36.67 -6.22 -29.38
C LEU A 384 -36.54 -7.74 -29.20
N ASP A 385 -35.30 -8.25 -29.24
CA ASP A 385 -34.99 -9.68 -29.10
C ASP A 385 -34.43 -10.01 -27.70
N TRP A 386 -34.59 -9.10 -26.72
CA TRP A 386 -34.03 -9.27 -25.37
C TRP A 386 -34.43 -10.60 -24.74
N LEU A 387 -35.72 -10.93 -24.70
CA LEU A 387 -36.20 -12.22 -24.17
C LEU A 387 -35.67 -13.40 -24.96
N THR A 388 -35.61 -13.28 -26.30
CA THR A 388 -35.10 -14.33 -27.17
C THR A 388 -33.69 -14.75 -26.78
N PHE A 389 -32.80 -13.80 -26.55
CA PHE A 389 -31.43 -14.07 -26.13
C PHE A 389 -31.31 -14.40 -24.64
N LEU A 390 -32.12 -13.77 -23.78
CA LEU A 390 -32.11 -14.04 -22.34
C LEU A 390 -32.50 -15.49 -22.02
N VAL A 391 -33.35 -16.10 -22.86
CA VAL A 391 -33.78 -17.49 -22.74
C VAL A 391 -32.76 -18.49 -23.29
N GLN A 392 -31.90 -18.10 -24.24
CA GLN A 392 -30.97 -19.05 -24.91
C GLN A 392 -30.13 -19.90 -23.94
N PRO A 393 -29.55 -19.36 -22.86
CA PRO A 393 -28.76 -20.17 -21.93
C PRO A 393 -29.53 -21.36 -21.33
N PHE A 394 -30.84 -21.20 -21.07
CA PHE A 394 -31.68 -22.29 -20.55
C PHE A 394 -31.97 -23.39 -21.58
N LEU A 395 -31.94 -23.04 -22.87
CA LEU A 395 -32.16 -23.98 -23.97
C LEU A 395 -30.89 -24.76 -24.31
N GLN A 396 -29.73 -24.14 -24.12
CA GLN A 396 -28.43 -24.69 -24.50
C GLN A 396 -27.71 -25.40 -23.35
N SER A 397 -28.13 -25.17 -22.11
CA SER A 397 -27.46 -25.70 -20.92
C SER A 397 -28.41 -25.90 -19.73
N ASP A 398 -27.90 -26.53 -18.67
CA ASP A 398 -28.59 -26.83 -17.41
C ASP A 398 -28.61 -25.64 -16.42
N VAL A 399 -28.38 -24.42 -16.88
CA VAL A 399 -28.41 -23.23 -16.00
C VAL A 399 -29.81 -22.99 -15.45
N VAL A 400 -29.86 -22.46 -14.22
CA VAL A 400 -31.11 -22.14 -13.52
C VAL A 400 -31.41 -20.64 -13.50
N GLY A 401 -30.44 -19.82 -13.88
CA GLY A 401 -30.57 -18.38 -14.07
C GLY A 401 -29.86 -17.93 -15.34
N SER A 402 -30.21 -16.75 -15.82
CA SER A 402 -29.62 -16.08 -16.99
C SER A 402 -29.64 -14.57 -16.79
N GLY A 403 -28.71 -13.86 -17.42
CA GLY A 403 -28.70 -12.40 -17.47
C GLY A 403 -27.91 -11.88 -18.67
N GLY A 404 -27.92 -10.57 -18.85
CA GLY A 404 -27.24 -9.92 -19.98
C GLY A 404 -26.57 -8.59 -19.64
N PRO A 405 -26.03 -7.88 -20.65
CA PRO A 405 -25.38 -6.60 -20.44
C PRO A 405 -26.38 -5.46 -20.21
N ASN A 406 -25.95 -4.49 -19.41
CA ASN A 406 -26.69 -3.26 -19.14
C ASN A 406 -25.93 -2.10 -19.80
N VAL A 407 -26.60 -1.41 -20.71
CA VAL A 407 -26.01 -0.37 -21.55
C VAL A 407 -26.65 0.97 -21.25
N VAL A 408 -25.87 2.03 -21.34
CA VAL A 408 -26.33 3.38 -21.08
C VAL A 408 -27.05 3.90 -22.32
N PRO A 409 -28.31 4.33 -22.23
CA PRO A 409 -29.00 4.98 -23.34
C PRO A 409 -28.19 6.20 -23.83
N PRO A 410 -27.91 6.36 -25.14
CA PRO A 410 -27.18 7.51 -25.65
C PRO A 410 -27.97 8.82 -25.53
N ASP A 411 -29.29 8.72 -25.44
CA ASP A 411 -30.27 9.80 -25.25
C ASP A 411 -30.41 10.26 -23.79
N ASP A 412 -29.72 9.62 -22.84
CA ASP A 412 -29.75 10.04 -21.44
C ASP A 412 -29.18 11.46 -21.24
N PRO A 413 -29.73 12.25 -20.28
CA PRO A 413 -29.19 13.56 -19.93
C PRO A 413 -27.70 13.51 -19.57
N ALA A 414 -26.98 14.60 -19.82
CA ALA A 414 -25.52 14.65 -19.62
C ALA A 414 -25.05 14.27 -18.19
N VAL A 415 -25.85 14.56 -17.16
CA VAL A 415 -25.57 14.16 -15.77
C VAL A 415 -25.74 12.65 -15.58
N ALA A 416 -26.76 12.03 -16.18
CA ALA A 416 -26.97 10.59 -16.17
C ALA A 416 -25.82 9.87 -16.90
N GLN A 417 -25.36 10.42 -18.02
CA GLN A 417 -24.16 9.96 -18.73
C GLN A 417 -22.90 10.00 -17.84
N CYS A 418 -22.72 11.05 -17.03
CA CYS A 418 -21.62 11.12 -16.06
C CYS A 418 -21.77 10.08 -14.94
N ILE A 419 -22.98 9.87 -14.43
CA ILE A 419 -23.28 8.87 -13.38
C ILE A 419 -23.05 7.45 -13.88
N ALA A 420 -23.37 7.17 -15.14
CA ALA A 420 -23.09 5.88 -15.74
C ALA A 420 -21.59 5.56 -15.84
N ARG A 421 -20.75 6.61 -15.80
CA ARG A 421 -19.29 6.52 -15.78
C ARG A 421 -18.69 6.54 -14.36
N ALA A 422 -19.54 6.62 -13.34
CA ALA A 422 -19.16 6.61 -11.93
C ALA A 422 -19.24 5.19 -11.32
N PRO A 423 -18.58 4.93 -10.18
CA PRO A 423 -18.61 3.61 -9.56
C PRO A 423 -19.98 3.27 -8.96
N GLY A 424 -20.32 1.98 -8.95
CA GLY A 424 -21.55 1.47 -8.34
C GLY A 424 -22.77 1.56 -9.24
N GLY A 425 -22.62 1.32 -10.55
CA GLY A 425 -23.72 0.99 -11.46
C GLY A 425 -24.09 -0.51 -11.40
N PRO A 426 -25.25 -0.90 -11.95
CA PRO A 426 -25.66 -2.31 -12.03
C PRO A 426 -24.84 -3.02 -13.10
N THR A 427 -23.84 -3.80 -12.69
CA THR A 427 -22.96 -4.53 -13.60
C THR A 427 -22.89 -6.02 -13.22
N HIS A 428 -22.94 -6.87 -14.24
CA HIS A 428 -22.78 -8.31 -14.09
C HIS A 428 -21.34 -8.67 -13.69
N VAL A 429 -21.18 -9.84 -13.09
CA VAL A 429 -19.90 -10.42 -12.67
C VAL A 429 -19.80 -11.80 -13.28
N LEU A 430 -18.82 -12.03 -14.16
CA LEU A 430 -18.72 -13.24 -14.98
C LEU A 430 -17.57 -14.15 -14.56
N LEU A 431 -17.85 -15.42 -14.31
CA LEU A 431 -16.82 -16.44 -14.06
C LEU A 431 -16.05 -16.75 -15.35
N ASP A 432 -16.75 -16.82 -16.47
CA ASP A 432 -16.20 -16.97 -17.82
C ASP A 432 -17.10 -16.23 -18.82
N ASP A 433 -16.84 -16.34 -20.13
CA ASP A 433 -17.59 -15.61 -21.15
C ASP A 433 -19.08 -16.00 -21.25
N ARG A 434 -19.53 -17.07 -20.57
CA ARG A 434 -20.90 -17.61 -20.60
C ARG A 434 -21.55 -17.84 -19.23
N ILE A 435 -20.80 -17.84 -18.14
CA ILE A 435 -21.30 -18.10 -16.79
C ILE A 435 -21.11 -16.87 -15.92
N ALA A 436 -22.19 -16.45 -15.25
CA ALA A 436 -22.19 -15.35 -14.29
C ALA A 436 -22.13 -15.84 -12.84
N GLU A 437 -21.38 -15.13 -12.01
CA GLU A 437 -21.55 -15.18 -10.55
C GLU A 437 -22.71 -14.26 -10.11
N HIS A 438 -22.94 -13.15 -10.82
CA HIS A 438 -24.02 -12.23 -10.50
C HIS A 438 -24.55 -11.55 -11.77
N VAL A 439 -25.87 -11.50 -11.85
CA VAL A 439 -26.64 -10.77 -12.88
C VAL A 439 -27.51 -9.72 -12.19
N PRO A 440 -27.48 -8.44 -12.63
CA PRO A 440 -28.22 -7.38 -11.95
C PRO A 440 -29.74 -7.48 -12.11
N GLY A 441 -30.46 -6.92 -11.15
CA GLY A 441 -31.92 -6.92 -11.11
C GLY A 441 -32.66 -6.44 -12.38
N CYS A 442 -32.03 -5.52 -13.11
CA CYS A 442 -32.59 -4.93 -14.33
C CYS A 442 -32.52 -5.84 -15.56
N ASN A 443 -31.76 -6.93 -15.52
CA ASN A 443 -31.56 -7.85 -16.65
C ASN A 443 -31.24 -9.28 -16.17
N MET A 444 -32.25 -9.94 -15.62
CA MET A 444 -32.11 -11.30 -15.09
C MET A 444 -33.35 -12.15 -15.39
N ALA A 445 -33.16 -13.45 -15.53
CA ALA A 445 -34.22 -14.44 -15.61
C ALA A 445 -33.85 -15.69 -14.82
N PHE A 446 -34.86 -16.41 -14.33
CA PHE A 446 -34.66 -17.66 -13.59
C PHE A 446 -35.71 -18.69 -13.99
N ARG A 447 -35.34 -19.97 -13.90
CA ARG A 447 -36.35 -21.04 -13.90
C ARG A 447 -37.23 -20.87 -12.66
N ARG A 448 -38.55 -20.90 -12.86
CA ARG A 448 -39.54 -20.62 -11.80
C ARG A 448 -39.39 -21.60 -10.63
N ASP A 449 -39.20 -22.88 -10.93
CA ASP A 449 -39.01 -23.95 -9.95
C ASP A 449 -37.75 -23.75 -9.10
N ALA A 450 -36.62 -23.38 -9.71
CA ALA A 450 -35.38 -23.12 -9.00
C ALA A 450 -35.49 -21.91 -8.05
N LEU A 451 -36.17 -20.85 -8.51
CA LEU A 451 -36.40 -19.64 -7.72
C LEU A 451 -37.34 -19.91 -6.53
N LEU A 452 -38.40 -20.69 -6.75
CA LEU A 452 -39.29 -21.16 -5.67
C LEU A 452 -38.55 -22.08 -4.69
N ALA A 453 -37.66 -22.94 -5.18
CA ALA A 453 -36.93 -23.88 -4.34
C ALA A 453 -36.01 -23.17 -3.32
N ILE A 454 -35.54 -21.95 -3.61
CA ILE A 454 -34.76 -21.13 -2.66
C ILE A 454 -35.63 -20.14 -1.86
N GLY A 455 -36.95 -20.17 -2.04
CA GLY A 455 -37.89 -19.28 -1.35
C GLY A 455 -38.02 -17.88 -1.96
N GLY A 456 -37.67 -17.70 -3.24
CA GLY A 456 -37.76 -16.40 -3.92
C GLY A 456 -36.69 -15.39 -3.47
N PHE A 457 -37.00 -14.10 -3.63
CA PHE A 457 -36.18 -12.98 -3.17
C PHE A 457 -36.36 -12.76 -1.66
N ASN A 458 -35.31 -12.28 -0.98
CA ASN A 458 -35.42 -12.00 0.44
C ASN A 458 -36.03 -10.59 0.65
N PRO A 459 -37.24 -10.46 1.23
CA PRO A 459 -37.99 -9.18 1.29
C PRO A 459 -37.33 -8.13 2.19
N MET A 460 -36.37 -8.54 3.01
CA MET A 460 -35.58 -7.64 3.86
C MET A 460 -34.76 -6.61 3.07
N TYR A 461 -34.36 -6.94 1.84
CA TYR A 461 -33.66 -6.03 0.95
C TYR A 461 -34.65 -5.04 0.34
N LEU A 462 -34.92 -3.96 1.06
CA LEU A 462 -35.92 -2.97 0.67
C LEU A 462 -35.55 -2.19 -0.60
N ARG A 463 -34.25 -1.95 -0.83
CA ARG A 463 -33.75 -1.06 -1.91
C ARG A 463 -32.71 -1.69 -2.82
N ALA A 464 -31.87 -2.58 -2.31
CA ALA A 464 -30.76 -3.17 -3.06
C ALA A 464 -30.13 -4.37 -2.36
N GLY A 465 -29.47 -5.22 -3.15
CA GLY A 465 -28.72 -6.39 -2.69
C GLY A 465 -29.51 -7.69 -2.75
N ASP A 466 -30.77 -7.66 -3.15
CA ASP A 466 -31.60 -8.85 -3.35
C ASP A 466 -31.20 -9.64 -4.61
N ASP A 467 -30.75 -8.95 -5.66
CA ASP A 467 -30.13 -9.55 -6.85
C ASP A 467 -28.83 -10.30 -6.53
N VAL A 468 -27.98 -9.73 -5.67
CA VAL A 468 -26.76 -10.38 -5.18
C VAL A 468 -27.10 -11.60 -4.31
N ASP A 469 -28.03 -11.44 -3.36
CA ASP A 469 -28.44 -12.52 -2.45
C ASP A 469 -29.04 -13.72 -3.19
N VAL A 470 -29.96 -13.48 -4.14
CA VAL A 470 -30.59 -14.58 -4.90
C VAL A 470 -29.56 -15.34 -5.73
N CYS A 471 -28.63 -14.63 -6.39
CA CYS A 471 -27.57 -15.26 -7.18
C CYS A 471 -26.67 -16.15 -6.32
N TRP A 472 -26.29 -15.70 -5.13
CA TRP A 472 -25.46 -16.47 -4.22
C TRP A 472 -26.19 -17.66 -3.60
N ARG A 473 -27.48 -17.54 -3.26
CA ARG A 473 -28.29 -18.67 -2.77
C ARG A 473 -28.47 -19.77 -3.82
N LEU A 474 -28.65 -19.40 -5.10
CA LEU A 474 -28.68 -20.38 -6.20
C LEU A 474 -27.34 -21.11 -6.33
N GLN A 475 -26.23 -20.37 -6.32
CA GLN A 475 -24.88 -20.95 -6.41
C GLN A 475 -24.49 -21.79 -5.18
N ALA A 476 -24.98 -21.44 -3.98
CA ALA A 476 -24.76 -22.23 -2.77
C ALA A 476 -25.35 -23.64 -2.87
N ARG A 477 -26.31 -23.87 -3.78
CA ARG A 477 -26.85 -25.19 -4.12
C ARG A 477 -26.10 -25.91 -5.26
N GLY A 478 -25.02 -25.32 -5.76
CA GLY A 478 -24.24 -25.85 -6.89
C GLY A 478 -24.83 -25.55 -8.27
N TRP A 479 -25.88 -24.73 -8.35
CA TRP A 479 -26.48 -24.35 -9.62
C TRP A 479 -25.75 -23.20 -10.30
N ARG A 480 -25.83 -23.14 -11.64
CA ARG A 480 -25.14 -22.17 -12.47
C ARG A 480 -26.09 -21.11 -13.03
N ILE A 481 -25.56 -19.91 -13.24
CA ILE A 481 -26.25 -18.79 -13.86
C ILE A 481 -25.55 -18.51 -15.19
N GLY A 482 -26.27 -18.62 -16.30
CA GLY A 482 -25.77 -18.30 -17.62
C GLY A 482 -25.69 -16.78 -17.85
N PHE A 483 -24.92 -16.40 -18.85
CA PHE A 483 -24.80 -15.03 -19.32
C PHE A 483 -24.95 -14.99 -20.84
N ALA A 484 -25.95 -14.22 -21.30
CA ALA A 484 -26.22 -13.98 -22.71
C ALA A 484 -25.77 -12.55 -23.07
N SER A 485 -24.62 -12.43 -23.72
CA SER A 485 -24.05 -11.13 -24.14
C SER A 485 -24.93 -10.36 -25.12
N SER A 486 -25.84 -11.04 -25.83
CA SER A 486 -26.79 -10.41 -26.75
C SER A 486 -28.13 -10.01 -26.12
N ALA A 487 -28.38 -10.40 -24.86
CA ALA A 487 -29.60 -10.06 -24.14
C ALA A 487 -29.50 -8.65 -23.53
N LEU A 488 -29.44 -7.64 -24.39
CA LEU A 488 -29.12 -6.26 -23.98
C LEU A 488 -30.34 -5.50 -23.44
N VAL A 489 -30.12 -4.74 -22.36
CA VAL A 489 -31.05 -3.71 -21.89
C VAL A 489 -30.37 -2.35 -21.85
N TRP A 490 -31.14 -1.32 -22.16
CA TRP A 490 -30.74 0.08 -22.00
C TRP A 490 -31.24 0.56 -20.65
N HIS A 491 -30.35 0.84 -19.70
CA HIS A 491 -30.70 1.17 -18.32
C HIS A 491 -30.50 2.67 -18.05
N HIS A 492 -31.59 3.39 -17.81
CA HIS A 492 -31.57 4.83 -17.54
C HIS A 492 -30.86 5.13 -16.22
N HIS A 493 -29.82 5.94 -16.27
CA HIS A 493 -29.12 6.36 -15.06
C HIS A 493 -29.80 7.57 -14.41
N ARG A 494 -29.54 7.76 -13.12
CA ARG A 494 -30.15 8.84 -12.34
C ARG A 494 -29.79 10.20 -12.95
N ALA A 495 -30.79 11.06 -13.15
CA ALA A 495 -30.59 12.38 -13.75
C ALA A 495 -29.98 13.45 -12.80
N SER A 496 -29.69 13.11 -11.53
CA SER A 496 -29.11 14.05 -10.57
C SER A 496 -28.14 13.39 -9.57
N ILE A 497 -27.16 14.17 -9.11
CA ILE A 497 -26.17 13.75 -8.10
C ILE A 497 -26.86 13.37 -6.78
N LYS A 498 -27.93 14.09 -6.39
CA LYS A 498 -28.72 13.78 -5.17
C LYS A 498 -29.38 12.41 -5.26
N ALA A 499 -29.88 12.03 -6.45
CA ALA A 499 -30.46 10.71 -6.66
C ALA A 499 -29.39 9.61 -6.66
N TYR A 500 -28.22 9.85 -7.29
CA TYR A 500 -27.07 8.97 -7.20
C TYR A 500 -26.59 8.74 -5.75
N TRP A 501 -26.48 9.81 -4.95
CA TRP A 501 -26.12 9.73 -3.53
C TRP A 501 -27.08 8.82 -2.75
N ARG A 502 -28.41 9.00 -2.92
CA ARG A 502 -29.42 8.16 -2.27
C ARG A 502 -29.30 6.69 -2.68
N GLN A 503 -29.03 6.42 -3.95
CA GLN A 503 -28.79 5.06 -4.45
C GLN A 503 -27.56 4.42 -3.79
N GLN A 504 -26.42 5.12 -3.75
CA GLN A 504 -25.20 4.59 -3.12
C GLN A 504 -25.35 4.41 -1.60
N VAL A 505 -26.15 5.23 -0.93
CA VAL A 505 -26.55 5.01 0.48
C VAL A 505 -27.36 3.71 0.61
N GLY A 506 -28.38 3.49 -0.23
CA GLY A 506 -29.16 2.26 -0.22
C GLY A 506 -28.31 1.01 -0.51
N TYR A 507 -27.33 1.13 -1.40
CA TYR A 507 -26.40 0.04 -1.69
C TYR A 507 -25.50 -0.28 -0.48
N GLY A 508 -24.98 0.74 0.24
CA GLY A 508 -24.20 0.52 1.46
C GLY A 508 -25.02 -0.10 2.62
N GLU A 509 -26.30 0.21 2.69
CA GLU A 509 -27.26 -0.42 3.61
C GLU A 509 -27.42 -1.91 3.27
N GLY A 510 -27.72 -2.25 2.01
CA GLY A 510 -27.81 -3.64 1.54
C GLY A 510 -26.52 -4.46 1.71
N GLU A 511 -25.35 -3.85 1.49
CA GLU A 511 -24.04 -4.49 1.74
C GLU A 511 -23.86 -4.94 3.19
N THR A 512 -24.42 -4.19 4.14
CA THR A 512 -24.31 -4.51 5.58
C THR A 512 -25.04 -5.81 5.89
N TRP A 513 -26.22 -6.00 5.29
CA TRP A 513 -27.02 -7.20 5.46
C TRP A 513 -26.48 -8.36 4.63
N LEU A 514 -26.01 -8.13 3.40
CA LEU A 514 -25.30 -9.16 2.62
C LEU A 514 -24.08 -9.70 3.37
N MET A 515 -23.32 -8.84 4.04
CA MET A 515 -22.18 -9.27 4.86
C MET A 515 -22.59 -10.14 6.06
N ALA A 516 -23.80 -9.93 6.59
CA ALA A 516 -24.34 -10.75 7.67
C ALA A 516 -24.83 -12.11 7.17
N HIS A 517 -25.48 -12.17 6.00
CA HIS A 517 -26.02 -13.41 5.42
C HIS A 517 -24.99 -14.30 4.74
N HIS A 518 -24.00 -13.68 4.07
CA HIS A 518 -22.98 -14.36 3.26
C HIS A 518 -21.58 -13.93 3.72
N PRO A 519 -21.19 -14.15 5.00
CA PRO A 519 -19.92 -13.67 5.54
C PRO A 519 -18.69 -14.23 4.78
N GLU A 520 -18.81 -15.40 4.16
CA GLU A 520 -17.80 -16.02 3.32
C GLU A 520 -17.55 -15.29 1.99
N LYS A 521 -18.49 -14.44 1.56
CA LYS A 521 -18.39 -13.59 0.38
C LYS A 521 -17.80 -12.21 0.69
N PHE A 522 -17.28 -11.98 1.90
CA PHE A 522 -16.71 -10.69 2.30
C PHE A 522 -15.34 -10.82 2.96
N LEU A 523 -14.43 -9.90 2.60
CA LEU A 523 -13.14 -9.70 3.25
C LEU A 523 -12.98 -8.24 3.68
N ASP A 524 -12.75 -8.01 4.97
CA ASP A 524 -12.55 -6.67 5.53
C ASP A 524 -13.68 -5.66 5.20
N GLY A 525 -14.91 -6.14 4.96
CA GLY A 525 -16.05 -5.31 4.56
C GLY A 525 -16.07 -4.93 3.07
N ARG A 526 -15.33 -5.68 2.24
CA ARG A 526 -15.41 -5.67 0.77
C ARG A 526 -16.00 -6.99 0.28
N MET A 527 -16.88 -6.94 -0.70
CA MET A 527 -17.37 -8.13 -1.39
C MET A 527 -16.24 -8.81 -2.15
N LEU A 528 -16.16 -10.12 -2.03
CA LEU A 528 -15.30 -10.99 -2.82
C LEU A 528 -16.12 -11.51 -3.99
N TRP A 529 -15.78 -11.02 -5.17
CA TRP A 529 -16.25 -11.56 -6.44
C TRP A 529 -15.20 -12.54 -6.96
N ARG A 530 -15.61 -13.78 -7.27
CA ARG A 530 -14.80 -14.75 -8.01
C ARG A 530 -14.74 -14.37 -9.49
N GLY A 531 -15.87 -13.90 -10.02
CA GLY A 531 -15.97 -13.48 -11.41
C GLY A 531 -15.42 -12.09 -11.66
N ARG A 532 -15.36 -11.73 -12.94
CA ARG A 532 -14.79 -10.51 -13.50
C ARG A 532 -15.91 -9.57 -13.93
N ILE A 533 -15.69 -8.28 -13.72
CA ILE A 533 -16.57 -7.24 -14.26
C ILE A 533 -16.05 -6.89 -15.66
N TYR A 534 -16.82 -7.24 -16.69
CA TYR A 534 -16.56 -6.81 -18.06
C TYR A 534 -17.16 -5.41 -18.23
N SER A 535 -16.31 -4.39 -18.11
CA SER A 535 -16.76 -2.99 -18.21
C SER A 535 -15.76 -2.13 -18.97
N PRO A 536 -16.23 -1.23 -19.86
CA PRO A 536 -15.37 -0.23 -20.50
C PRO A 536 -14.87 0.83 -19.50
N LEU A 537 -15.38 0.84 -18.25
CA LEU A 537 -15.07 1.87 -17.27
C LEU A 537 -13.58 1.87 -16.86
N PRO A 538 -12.92 3.05 -16.83
CA PRO A 538 -11.47 3.16 -16.61
C PRO A 538 -10.96 2.64 -15.27
N PHE A 539 -11.81 2.54 -14.25
CA PHE A 539 -11.42 2.03 -12.93
C PHE A 539 -11.50 0.51 -12.80
N VAL A 540 -12.27 -0.14 -13.69
CA VAL A 540 -12.24 -1.58 -13.88
C VAL A 540 -11.03 -1.97 -14.74
N ARG A 541 -10.55 -1.05 -15.60
CA ARG A 541 -9.27 -1.20 -16.31
C ARG A 541 -8.09 -1.03 -15.33
N SER A 542 -7.40 -2.13 -15.02
CA SER A 542 -6.19 -2.12 -14.17
C SER A 542 -5.22 -1.04 -14.64
N LEU A 543 -4.66 -0.28 -13.68
CA LEU A 543 -3.58 0.69 -13.92
C LEU A 543 -2.27 0.00 -14.34
N TRP A 544 -2.17 -1.32 -14.11
CA TRP A 544 -0.99 -2.15 -14.37
C TRP A 544 -1.28 -3.11 -15.52
N GLY A 545 -0.31 -3.24 -16.41
CA GLY A 545 -0.49 -3.67 -17.79
C GLY A 545 -1.26 -4.96 -18.02
N THR A 546 -2.03 -4.96 -19.10
CA THR A 546 -2.56 -6.15 -19.75
C THR A 546 -1.38 -7.02 -20.23
N LYS A 547 -1.26 -8.25 -19.73
CA LYS A 547 -0.34 -9.24 -20.30
C LYS A 547 -1.07 -9.99 -21.41
N ILE A 548 -0.42 -10.24 -22.53
CA ILE A 548 -1.01 -10.99 -23.63
C ILE A 548 -0.20 -12.27 -23.77
N ASN A 549 -0.85 -13.43 -23.70
CA ASN A 549 -0.23 -14.65 -24.19
C ASN A 549 -0.21 -14.59 -25.70
N ALA A 550 0.86 -14.06 -26.27
CA ALA A 550 1.02 -14.10 -27.70
C ALA A 550 1.62 -15.43 -28.16
N GLY A 551 1.79 -16.44 -27.28
CA GLY A 551 2.49 -17.68 -27.60
C GLY A 551 4.00 -17.48 -27.80
N VAL A 552 4.71 -18.55 -28.14
CA VAL A 552 6.15 -18.51 -28.43
C VAL A 552 6.38 -17.56 -29.62
N TRP A 553 7.27 -16.57 -29.47
CA TRP A 553 7.58 -15.53 -30.46
C TRP A 553 6.42 -14.61 -30.90
N GLY A 554 5.25 -14.71 -30.26
CA GLY A 554 4.09 -13.90 -30.63
C GLY A 554 3.21 -14.49 -31.73
N THR A 555 3.25 -15.82 -31.93
CA THR A 555 2.56 -16.54 -33.02
C THR A 555 1.32 -17.33 -32.59
N ALA A 556 0.80 -17.12 -31.37
CA ALA A 556 -0.44 -17.77 -30.94
C ALA A 556 -1.59 -17.45 -31.91
N ALA A 557 -2.27 -18.49 -32.39
CA ALA A 557 -3.43 -18.34 -33.25
C ALA A 557 -4.60 -17.64 -32.51
N PHE A 558 -4.75 -17.90 -31.22
CA PHE A 558 -5.75 -17.27 -30.34
C PHE A 558 -5.06 -16.71 -29.08
N PRO A 559 -4.47 -15.51 -29.16
CA PRO A 559 -3.76 -14.92 -28.04
C PRO A 559 -4.69 -14.63 -26.86
N SER A 560 -4.46 -15.24 -25.71
CA SER A 560 -5.28 -14.96 -24.54
C SER A 560 -4.78 -13.70 -23.83
N VAL A 561 -5.66 -12.71 -23.69
CA VAL A 561 -5.39 -11.53 -22.87
C VAL A 561 -5.50 -11.89 -21.38
N TYR A 562 -4.36 -11.87 -20.68
CA TYR A 562 -4.29 -11.97 -19.23
C TYR A 562 -4.34 -10.58 -18.60
N ARG A 563 -5.37 -10.34 -17.79
CA ARG A 563 -5.31 -9.24 -16.83
C ARG A 563 -4.68 -9.78 -15.56
N THR A 564 -3.50 -9.30 -15.20
CA THR A 564 -3.01 -9.49 -13.83
C THR A 564 -3.93 -8.70 -12.90
N ASP A 565 -4.37 -9.35 -11.82
CA ASP A 565 -5.26 -8.83 -10.80
C ASP A 565 -5.09 -7.33 -10.54
N VAL A 566 -6.21 -6.63 -10.37
CA VAL A 566 -6.14 -5.23 -9.96
C VAL A 566 -5.49 -5.18 -8.59
N HIS A 567 -4.25 -4.69 -8.55
CA HIS A 567 -3.44 -4.69 -7.33
C HIS A 567 -4.26 -4.07 -6.18
N PRO A 568 -4.31 -4.67 -4.97
CA PRO A 568 -5.06 -4.12 -3.84
C PRO A 568 -4.81 -2.62 -3.54
N PHE A 569 -3.59 -2.10 -3.79
CA PHE A 569 -3.26 -0.67 -3.65
C PHE A 569 -3.90 0.23 -4.71
N ALA A 570 -4.28 -0.32 -5.86
CA ALA A 570 -5.06 0.40 -6.86
C ALA A 570 -6.50 0.71 -6.41
N PHE A 571 -7.01 0.18 -5.29
CA PHE A 571 -8.31 0.62 -4.74
C PHE A 571 -8.21 1.30 -3.37
N LEU A 572 -7.04 1.26 -2.73
CA LEU A 572 -6.83 1.87 -1.41
C LEU A 572 -7.22 3.35 -1.37
N PRO A 573 -6.84 4.21 -2.34
CA PRO A 573 -7.24 5.62 -2.32
C PRO A 573 -8.75 5.85 -2.53
N HIS A 574 -9.45 4.86 -3.08
CA HIS A 574 -10.92 4.86 -3.16
C HIS A 574 -11.60 4.30 -1.91
N SER A 575 -10.84 3.75 -0.96
CA SER A 575 -11.40 3.28 0.30
C SER A 575 -11.54 4.44 1.27
N ILE A 576 -12.64 4.45 2.01
CA ILE A 576 -12.79 5.46 3.07
C ILE A 576 -11.74 5.33 4.16
N ARG A 577 -11.28 4.12 4.49
CA ARG A 577 -10.29 3.94 5.57
C ARG A 577 -9.01 4.71 5.25
N TRP A 578 -8.60 4.71 3.99
CA TRP A 578 -7.50 5.54 3.49
C TRP A 578 -7.83 7.03 3.64
N GLN A 579 -8.95 7.49 3.10
CA GLN A 579 -9.34 8.89 3.13
C GLN A 579 -9.45 9.45 4.56
N ALA A 580 -10.06 8.68 5.47
CA ALA A 580 -10.20 9.01 6.87
C ALA A 580 -8.85 9.02 7.59
N LEU A 581 -7.99 8.03 7.36
CA LEU A 581 -6.65 8.00 7.94
C LEU A 581 -5.81 9.18 7.47
N SER A 582 -5.81 9.48 6.16
CA SER A 582 -5.11 10.63 5.60
C SER A 582 -5.61 11.95 6.20
N LEU A 583 -6.93 12.11 6.33
CA LEU A 583 -7.53 13.29 6.95
C LEU A 583 -7.15 13.42 8.43
N VAL A 584 -7.23 12.33 9.20
CA VAL A 584 -6.86 12.31 10.62
C VAL A 584 -5.39 12.65 10.80
N MET A 585 -4.49 12.10 9.96
CA MET A 585 -3.07 12.43 9.99
C MET A 585 -2.81 13.91 9.67
N THR A 586 -3.51 14.49 8.69
CA THR A 586 -3.41 15.92 8.38
C THR A 586 -3.88 16.79 9.55
N ILE A 587 -5.03 16.47 10.16
CA ILE A 587 -5.55 17.20 11.32
C ILE A 587 -4.60 17.07 12.52
N ALA A 588 -4.15 15.85 12.83
CA ALA A 588 -3.20 15.61 13.91
C ALA A 588 -1.89 16.37 13.69
N GLY A 589 -1.36 16.35 12.47
CA GLY A 589 -0.17 17.11 12.10
C GLY A 589 -0.35 18.61 12.25
N ALA A 590 -1.53 19.16 11.91
CA ALA A 590 -1.84 20.57 12.11
C ALA A 590 -1.95 20.94 13.59
N ILE A 591 -2.55 20.08 14.42
CA ILE A 591 -2.60 20.26 15.88
C ILE A 591 -1.19 20.25 16.48
N VAL A 592 -0.34 19.29 16.09
CA VAL A 592 1.06 19.20 16.55
C VAL A 592 1.90 20.38 16.03
N ALA A 593 1.62 20.89 14.83
CA ALA A 593 2.26 22.11 14.33
C ALA A 593 1.91 23.33 15.18
N ALA A 594 0.65 23.42 15.61
CA ALA A 594 0.15 24.53 16.41
C ALA A 594 0.74 24.61 17.83
N THR A 595 1.28 23.50 18.37
CA THR A 595 1.93 23.51 19.70
C THR A 595 3.37 24.02 19.68
N GLY A 596 4.01 24.17 18.51
CA GLY A 596 5.37 24.72 18.36
C GLY A 596 6.52 23.82 18.82
N ASN A 597 6.27 22.84 19.69
CA ASN A 597 7.31 22.06 20.37
C ASN A 597 7.96 20.97 19.50
N HIS A 598 7.27 20.45 18.48
CA HIS A 598 7.74 19.27 17.73
C HIS A 598 7.58 19.43 16.21
N ARG A 599 8.36 20.35 15.64
CA ARG A 599 8.30 20.69 14.21
C ARG A 599 8.51 19.49 13.27
N TRP A 600 9.37 18.54 13.63
CA TRP A 600 9.64 17.34 12.83
C TRP A 600 8.44 16.36 12.82
N ALA A 601 7.79 16.16 13.97
CA ALA A 601 6.63 15.27 14.10
C ALA A 601 5.40 15.85 13.38
N ALA A 602 5.20 17.17 13.51
CA ALA A 602 4.20 17.91 12.76
C ALA A 602 4.41 17.74 11.24
N ALA A 603 5.64 17.95 10.76
CA ALA A 603 5.97 17.81 9.34
C ALA A 603 5.69 16.38 8.82
N LEU A 604 6.10 15.35 9.57
CA LEU A 604 5.89 13.96 9.17
C LEU A 604 4.41 13.59 9.05
N LEU A 605 3.59 13.99 10.03
CA LEU A 605 2.14 13.75 10.02
C LEU A 605 1.43 14.52 8.89
N LEU A 606 1.78 15.80 8.72
CA LEU A 606 1.22 16.65 7.67
C LEU A 606 1.57 16.12 6.28
N ILE A 607 2.84 15.82 6.01
CA ILE A 607 3.29 15.29 4.72
C ILE A 607 2.58 13.96 4.43
N SER A 608 2.54 13.04 5.40
CA SER A 608 1.90 11.73 5.23
C SER A 608 0.40 11.84 4.93
N GLY A 609 -0.32 12.70 5.66
CA GLY A 609 -1.73 12.94 5.44
C GLY A 609 -2.01 13.63 4.09
N LEU A 610 -1.24 14.67 3.75
CA LEU A 610 -1.38 15.41 2.49
C LEU A 610 -1.06 14.54 1.28
N VAL A 611 -0.01 13.71 1.33
CA VAL A 611 0.29 12.74 0.27
C VAL A 611 -0.89 11.77 0.09
N GLY A 612 -1.46 11.26 1.19
CA GLY A 612 -2.62 10.36 1.12
C GLY A 612 -3.86 11.00 0.46
N LEU A 613 -4.14 12.26 0.78
CA LEU A 613 -5.21 13.05 0.14
C LEU A 613 -4.90 13.34 -1.33
N ALA A 614 -3.68 13.77 -1.66
CA ALA A 614 -3.23 14.05 -3.01
C ALA A 614 -3.34 12.82 -3.92
N VAL A 615 -2.97 11.64 -3.40
CA VAL A 615 -3.12 10.35 -4.12
C VAL A 615 -4.59 10.06 -4.41
N THR A 616 -5.50 10.34 -3.47
CA THR A 616 -6.95 10.17 -3.68
C THR A 616 -7.46 11.09 -4.80
N VAL A 617 -7.12 12.38 -4.73
CA VAL A 617 -7.56 13.39 -5.71
C VAL A 617 -7.00 13.07 -7.10
N THR A 618 -5.70 12.81 -7.20
CA THR A 618 -5.01 12.47 -8.45
C THR A 618 -5.65 11.26 -9.12
N LYS A 619 -6.02 10.26 -8.33
CA LYS A 619 -6.63 9.03 -8.83
C LYS A 619 -8.05 9.27 -9.37
N ASN A 620 -8.87 10.03 -8.64
CA ASN A 620 -10.22 10.39 -9.10
C ASN A 620 -10.17 11.18 -10.41
N ILE A 621 -9.22 12.12 -10.54
CA ILE A 621 -8.97 12.86 -11.77
C ILE A 621 -8.53 11.91 -12.89
N THR A 622 -7.62 10.96 -12.60
CA THR A 622 -7.16 9.98 -13.59
C THR A 622 -8.30 9.11 -14.13
N TYR A 623 -9.26 8.72 -13.28
CA TYR A 623 -10.43 7.98 -13.74
C TYR A 623 -11.36 8.83 -14.60
N ALA A 624 -11.54 10.09 -14.25
CA ALA A 624 -12.31 11.02 -15.06
C ALA A 624 -11.68 11.27 -16.44
N THR A 625 -10.38 11.56 -16.51
CA THR A 625 -9.70 11.88 -17.78
C THR A 625 -9.63 10.71 -18.75
N ARG A 626 -9.66 9.47 -18.22
CA ARG A 626 -9.75 8.24 -19.02
C ARG A 626 -11.17 7.86 -19.42
N SER A 627 -12.19 8.48 -18.83
CA SER A 627 -13.58 8.20 -19.18
C SER A 627 -13.89 8.81 -20.55
N ASP A 628 -14.46 8.03 -21.46
CA ASP A 628 -14.87 8.57 -22.76
C ASP A 628 -16.10 9.46 -22.61
N VAL A 629 -15.83 10.77 -22.59
CA VAL A 629 -16.82 11.85 -22.58
C VAL A 629 -16.79 12.64 -23.89
N SER A 630 -16.02 12.19 -24.89
CA SER A 630 -15.84 12.91 -26.16
C SER A 630 -17.11 12.96 -27.00
N THR A 631 -18.01 11.99 -26.80
CA THR A 631 -19.32 11.89 -27.44
C THR A 631 -20.38 12.81 -26.82
N LEU A 632 -20.10 13.45 -25.68
CA LEU A 632 -21.05 14.33 -24.99
C LEU A 632 -20.94 15.77 -25.53
N LYS A 633 -22.08 16.35 -25.91
CA LYS A 633 -22.15 17.76 -26.32
C LYS A 633 -21.88 18.66 -25.11
N GLY A 634 -20.88 19.55 -25.19
CA GLY A 634 -20.59 20.54 -24.15
C GLY A 634 -19.13 20.52 -23.64
N SER A 635 -18.91 21.04 -22.43
CA SER A 635 -17.56 21.16 -21.85
C SER A 635 -17.03 19.82 -21.36
N LYS A 636 -16.03 19.27 -22.07
CA LYS A 636 -15.28 18.08 -21.65
C LYS A 636 -14.71 18.21 -20.23
N LEU A 637 -14.21 19.40 -19.89
CA LEU A 637 -13.62 19.66 -18.56
C LEU A 637 -14.66 19.53 -17.46
N TRP A 638 -15.87 20.06 -17.68
CA TRP A 638 -16.98 19.94 -16.73
C TRP A 638 -17.40 18.48 -16.51
N TYR A 639 -17.56 17.69 -17.59
CA TYR A 639 -17.92 16.29 -17.47
C TYR A 639 -16.84 15.46 -16.75
N CYS A 640 -15.56 15.71 -17.04
CA CYS A 640 -14.47 15.12 -16.28
C CYS A 640 -14.53 15.50 -14.79
N ALA A 641 -14.75 16.78 -14.47
CA ALA A 641 -14.86 17.23 -13.08
C ALA A 641 -16.05 16.56 -12.36
N ALA A 642 -17.19 16.43 -13.02
CA ALA A 642 -18.37 15.74 -12.49
C ALA A 642 -18.08 14.26 -12.21
N VAL A 643 -17.45 13.54 -13.14
CA VAL A 643 -17.05 12.14 -12.93
C VAL A 643 -16.06 12.00 -11.78
N ALA A 644 -15.06 12.88 -11.67
CA ALA A 644 -14.09 12.87 -10.57
C ALA A 644 -14.77 13.13 -9.21
N TYR A 645 -15.74 14.04 -9.17
CA TYR A 645 -16.53 14.31 -7.97
C TYR A 645 -17.40 13.12 -7.55
N LEU A 646 -18.06 12.45 -8.50
CA LEU A 646 -18.86 11.25 -8.23
C LEU A 646 -18.03 10.09 -7.66
N HIS A 647 -16.80 9.96 -8.13
CA HIS A 647 -15.78 9.03 -7.62
C HIS A 647 -15.34 9.36 -6.18
N PHE A 648 -15.28 10.65 -5.84
CA PHE A 648 -14.93 11.13 -4.50
C PHE A 648 -16.07 10.92 -3.48
N ILE A 649 -17.31 11.23 -3.85
CA ILE A 649 -18.45 11.18 -2.90
C ILE A 649 -18.99 9.77 -2.64
N GLN A 650 -18.76 8.82 -3.56
CA GLN A 650 -19.35 7.48 -3.46
C GLN A 650 -18.98 6.71 -2.18
N PRO A 651 -17.70 6.67 -1.75
CA PRO A 651 -17.33 5.99 -0.51
C PRO A 651 -18.00 6.59 0.73
N LEU A 652 -18.21 7.92 0.74
CA LEU A 652 -18.91 8.63 1.81
C LEU A 652 -20.39 8.22 1.87
N ALA A 653 -21.05 8.15 0.71
CA ALA A 653 -22.43 7.70 0.59
C ALA A 653 -22.59 6.25 1.09
N ARG A 654 -21.68 5.36 0.68
CA ARG A 654 -21.70 3.94 1.08
C ARG A 654 -21.59 3.75 2.58
N ILE A 655 -20.74 4.51 3.27
CA ILE A 655 -20.62 4.42 4.73
C ILE A 655 -21.86 4.92 5.43
N ARG A 656 -22.42 6.05 4.97
CA ARG A 656 -23.68 6.54 5.52
C ARG A 656 -24.76 5.44 5.42
N GLY A 657 -24.79 4.72 4.30
CA GLY A 657 -25.61 3.51 4.11
C GLY A 657 -25.32 2.43 5.14
N ARG A 658 -24.04 2.07 5.32
CA ARG A 658 -23.63 1.02 6.27
C ARG A 658 -23.96 1.37 7.72
N ILE A 659 -23.73 2.62 8.13
CA ILE A 659 -24.10 3.11 9.47
C ILE A 659 -25.61 3.01 9.65
N ARG A 660 -26.39 3.42 8.65
CA ARG A 660 -27.85 3.29 8.69
C ARG A 660 -28.30 1.83 8.83
N GLY A 661 -27.72 0.92 8.05
CA GLY A 661 -28.03 -0.51 8.11
C GLY A 661 -27.67 -1.16 9.45
N LEU A 662 -26.65 -0.66 10.15
CA LEU A 662 -26.29 -1.08 11.51
C LEU A 662 -27.22 -0.50 12.59
N LEU A 663 -27.66 0.75 12.45
CA LEU A 663 -28.52 1.42 13.41
C LEU A 663 -30.00 1.04 13.30
N SER A 664 -30.42 0.52 12.15
CA SER A 664 -31.80 0.11 11.88
C SER A 664 -31.81 -1.26 11.20
N PRO A 665 -31.38 -2.33 11.90
CA PRO A 665 -31.49 -3.67 11.35
C PRO A 665 -32.98 -4.00 11.15
N PRO A 666 -33.36 -4.59 10.01
CA PRO A 666 -34.73 -5.01 9.75
C PRO A 666 -35.19 -6.06 10.78
N GLU A 667 -36.49 -6.11 11.10
CA GLU A 667 -37.09 -6.97 12.15
C GLU A 667 -37.01 -8.48 11.91
N VAL A 668 -36.35 -8.92 10.84
CA VAL A 668 -36.18 -10.35 10.51
C VAL A 668 -35.02 -10.91 11.31
N ALA A 669 -35.22 -12.05 11.96
CA ALA A 669 -34.19 -12.81 12.64
C ALA A 669 -33.06 -13.15 11.64
N LEU A 670 -32.00 -12.34 11.64
CA LEU A 670 -30.74 -12.70 11.00
C LEU A 670 -30.40 -14.11 11.47
N PRO A 671 -30.00 -15.05 10.59
CA PRO A 671 -29.48 -16.32 11.06
C PRO A 671 -28.44 -15.97 12.12
N GLN A 672 -28.60 -16.49 13.35
CA GLN A 672 -27.67 -16.19 14.42
C GLN A 672 -26.29 -16.48 13.84
N ALA A 673 -25.51 -15.42 13.57
CA ALA A 673 -24.15 -15.56 13.14
C ALA A 673 -23.53 -16.42 14.22
N GLN A 674 -23.29 -17.70 13.91
CA GLN A 674 -22.91 -18.68 14.90
C GLN A 674 -21.67 -18.08 15.54
N ARG A 675 -21.80 -17.58 16.78
CA ARG A 675 -20.70 -16.89 17.44
C ARG A 675 -19.63 -17.97 17.56
N GLN A 676 -18.64 -17.92 16.68
CA GLN A 676 -17.54 -18.87 16.68
C GLN A 676 -16.71 -18.53 17.92
N THR A 677 -17.08 -19.14 19.04
CA THR A 677 -16.41 -18.99 20.34
C THR A 677 -15.31 -20.03 20.53
N SER A 678 -15.07 -20.93 19.57
CA SER A 678 -13.99 -21.91 19.71
C SER A 678 -12.64 -21.22 19.57
N HIS A 679 -11.90 -21.16 20.68
CA HIS A 679 -10.46 -20.95 20.64
C HIS A 679 -9.86 -21.98 19.69
N GLY A 680 -9.14 -21.54 18.64
CA GLY A 680 -8.38 -22.44 17.77
C GLY A 680 -7.48 -23.36 18.60
N PRO A 681 -6.97 -24.47 18.01
CA PRO A 681 -6.14 -25.42 18.73
C PRO A 681 -4.98 -24.70 19.42
N ARG A 682 -4.66 -25.12 20.65
CA ARG A 682 -3.43 -24.66 21.31
C ARG A 682 -2.23 -25.11 20.46
N PRO A 683 -1.41 -24.17 19.96
CA PRO A 683 -0.25 -24.51 19.15
C PRO A 683 0.81 -25.23 20.01
N SER A 684 1.46 -26.23 19.44
CA SER A 684 2.67 -26.84 19.98
C SER A 684 3.90 -25.94 19.78
N LEU A 685 4.99 -26.19 20.52
CA LEU A 685 6.24 -25.44 20.35
C LEU A 685 6.77 -25.50 18.90
N ALA A 686 6.64 -26.64 18.24
CA ALA A 686 7.03 -26.79 16.84
C ALA A 686 6.17 -25.93 15.89
N GLU A 687 4.87 -25.80 16.15
CA GLU A 687 3.96 -24.95 15.36
C GLU A 687 4.22 -23.45 15.61
N ILE A 688 4.59 -23.07 16.85
CA ILE A 688 4.98 -21.69 17.21
C ILE A 688 6.29 -21.31 16.51
N TRP A 689 7.30 -22.18 16.57
CA TRP A 689 8.58 -21.94 15.88
C TRP A 689 8.38 -21.77 14.38
N ARG A 690 7.54 -22.62 13.79
CA ARG A 690 7.20 -22.54 12.37
C ARG A 690 6.45 -21.26 12.03
N ALA A 691 5.54 -20.81 12.89
CA ALA A 691 4.86 -19.52 12.75
C ALA A 691 5.83 -18.33 12.80
N LEU A 692 6.86 -18.37 13.66
CA LEU A 692 7.90 -17.35 13.71
C LEU A 692 8.70 -17.29 12.39
N LEU A 693 9.09 -18.45 11.84
CA LEU A 693 9.76 -18.53 10.53
C LEU A 693 8.88 -17.97 9.39
N LEU A 694 7.57 -18.24 9.43
CA LEU A 694 6.64 -17.69 8.46
C LEU A 694 6.50 -16.15 8.59
N ILE A 695 6.53 -15.61 9.81
CA ILE A 695 6.48 -14.17 10.07
C ILE A 695 7.73 -13.46 9.53
N THR A 696 8.90 -14.11 9.56
CA THR A 696 10.13 -13.57 8.95
C THR A 696 10.14 -13.65 7.41
N GLY A 697 9.07 -14.15 6.79
CA GLY A 697 8.94 -14.28 5.34
C GLY A 697 9.57 -15.55 4.77
N SER A 698 9.96 -16.52 5.62
CA SER A 698 10.46 -17.81 5.16
C SER A 698 9.33 -18.69 4.65
N VAL A 699 9.65 -19.62 3.76
CA VAL A 699 8.71 -20.63 3.25
C VAL A 699 9.00 -21.96 3.93
N THR A 700 7.96 -22.61 4.42
CA THR A 700 8.07 -23.93 5.07
C THR A 700 7.47 -25.02 4.20
N GLU A 701 8.00 -26.23 4.25
CA GLU A 701 7.61 -27.34 3.35
C GLU A 701 7.30 -28.62 4.14
N ASP A 702 6.12 -29.19 3.94
CA ASP A 702 5.74 -30.54 4.40
C ASP A 702 5.79 -31.53 3.25
N ARG A 703 6.20 -32.77 3.53
CA ARG A 703 6.44 -33.82 2.52
C ARG A 703 5.76 -35.11 2.94
N PHE A 704 5.06 -35.74 2.00
CA PHE A 704 4.35 -37.01 2.23
C PHE A 704 4.59 -37.95 1.06
N TRP A 705 5.00 -39.18 1.37
CA TRP A 705 5.20 -40.25 0.40
C TRP A 705 3.94 -41.10 0.26
N SER A 706 3.59 -41.49 -0.96
CA SER A 706 2.48 -42.39 -1.23
C SER A 706 2.93 -43.53 -2.15
N GLU A 707 2.63 -44.77 -1.75
CA GLU A 707 2.82 -45.96 -2.59
C GLU A 707 1.77 -46.05 -3.72
N THR A 708 0.74 -45.21 -3.69
CA THR A 708 -0.30 -45.09 -4.73
C THR A 708 -0.41 -43.68 -5.27
N TRP A 709 -0.86 -43.53 -6.51
CA TRP A 709 -0.90 -42.24 -7.18
C TRP A 709 -2.00 -41.37 -6.58
N THR A 710 -1.65 -40.13 -6.25
CA THR A 710 -2.61 -39.10 -5.83
C THR A 710 -2.52 -37.90 -6.76
N SER A 711 -3.57 -37.10 -6.81
CA SER A 711 -3.57 -35.81 -7.50
C SER A 711 -3.61 -34.66 -6.50
N ALA A 712 -3.06 -33.50 -6.88
CA ALA A 712 -3.06 -32.31 -6.03
C ALA A 712 -4.49 -31.82 -5.76
N ASP A 713 -5.38 -31.86 -6.75
CA ASP A 713 -6.79 -31.46 -6.62
C ASP A 713 -7.52 -32.27 -5.55
N ARG A 714 -7.29 -33.59 -5.48
CA ARG A 714 -7.94 -34.47 -4.50
C ARG A 714 -7.53 -34.09 -3.08
N VAL A 715 -6.24 -33.90 -2.85
CA VAL A 715 -5.69 -33.53 -1.53
C VAL A 715 -6.17 -32.14 -1.11
N LEU A 716 -6.11 -31.16 -2.02
CA LEU A 716 -6.54 -29.79 -1.76
C LEU A 716 -8.06 -29.70 -1.49
N LYS A 717 -8.88 -30.48 -2.21
CA LYS A 717 -10.33 -30.54 -1.98
C LYS A 717 -10.64 -31.09 -0.58
N GLN A 718 -10.03 -32.21 -0.21
CA GLN A 718 -10.22 -32.82 1.11
C GLN A 718 -9.70 -31.92 2.25
N LEU A 719 -8.55 -31.26 2.05
CA LEU A 719 -8.02 -30.25 2.96
C LEU A 719 -9.01 -29.08 3.12
N THR A 720 -9.55 -28.57 2.01
CA THR A 720 -10.51 -27.46 2.06
C THR A 720 -11.79 -27.85 2.77
N ASP A 721 -12.34 -29.04 2.50
CA ASP A 721 -13.53 -29.55 3.19
C ASP A 721 -13.29 -29.75 4.69
N TRP A 722 -12.07 -30.14 5.07
CA TRP A 722 -11.67 -30.20 6.48
C TRP A 722 -11.59 -28.80 7.10
N LEU A 723 -10.95 -27.85 6.43
CA LEU A 723 -10.81 -26.46 6.90
C LEU A 723 -12.17 -25.78 7.05
N ARG A 724 -13.11 -25.98 6.11
CA ARG A 724 -14.48 -25.44 6.17
C ARG A 724 -15.30 -26.02 7.33
N ARG A 725 -15.05 -27.28 7.70
CA ARG A 725 -15.67 -27.90 8.88
C ARG A 725 -15.08 -27.39 10.20
N SER A 726 -13.88 -26.81 10.17
CA SER A 726 -13.23 -26.26 11.36
C SER A 726 -13.88 -24.94 11.77
N ARG A 727 -14.50 -24.93 12.95
CA ARG A 727 -15.10 -23.73 13.57
C ARG A 727 -14.09 -22.62 13.90
N ALA A 728 -12.79 -22.91 13.81
CA ALA A 728 -11.71 -21.96 14.06
C ALA A 728 -11.21 -21.25 12.79
N VAL A 729 -11.65 -21.69 11.60
CA VAL A 729 -11.31 -21.07 10.32
C VAL A 729 -12.45 -20.17 9.88
N ARG A 730 -12.16 -18.86 9.77
CA ARG A 730 -13.19 -17.87 9.41
C ARG A 730 -13.47 -17.83 7.91
N SER A 731 -12.43 -17.93 7.09
CA SER A 731 -12.55 -17.94 5.63
C SER A 731 -11.40 -18.73 5.01
N VAL A 732 -11.75 -19.47 3.95
CA VAL A 732 -10.82 -20.21 3.10
C VAL A 732 -11.01 -19.71 1.68
N GLU A 733 -9.94 -19.22 1.06
CA GLU A 733 -9.87 -18.90 -0.35
C GLU A 733 -9.30 -20.12 -1.08
N ILE A 734 -9.89 -20.48 -2.23
CA ILE A 734 -9.32 -21.50 -3.12
C ILE A 734 -8.91 -20.75 -4.38
N ASP A 735 -7.68 -20.94 -4.82
CA ASP A 735 -7.19 -20.48 -6.12
C ASP A 735 -7.57 -21.51 -7.19
N GLU A 736 -8.07 -21.04 -8.32
CA GLU A 736 -8.50 -21.91 -9.42
C GLU A 736 -7.35 -22.29 -10.37
N GLY A 737 -6.09 -22.16 -9.92
CA GLY A 737 -4.88 -22.53 -10.66
C GLY A 737 -4.24 -21.40 -11.46
N TRP A 738 -4.57 -20.15 -11.14
CA TRP A 738 -4.07 -18.95 -11.83
C TRP A 738 -2.99 -18.21 -11.05
N SER A 739 -2.87 -18.47 -9.74
CA SER A 739 -1.83 -17.86 -8.92
C SER A 739 -0.54 -18.66 -8.95
N ASP A 740 0.57 -17.98 -9.26
CA ASP A 740 1.90 -18.60 -9.31
C ASP A 740 2.38 -19.17 -7.96
N ASP A 741 1.73 -18.83 -6.84
CA ASP A 741 2.26 -18.99 -5.49
C ASP A 741 1.34 -19.66 -4.46
N ARG A 742 0.07 -19.92 -4.77
CA ARG A 742 -0.90 -20.46 -3.80
C ARG A 742 -2.01 -21.26 -4.48
N ASP A 743 -2.52 -22.27 -3.78
CA ASP A 743 -3.70 -23.04 -4.18
C ASP A 743 -4.87 -22.86 -3.18
N VAL A 744 -4.56 -22.71 -1.89
CA VAL A 744 -5.56 -22.51 -0.82
C VAL A 744 -5.03 -21.48 0.18
N SER A 745 -5.83 -20.50 0.56
CA SER A 745 -5.47 -19.49 1.58
C SER A 745 -6.38 -19.55 2.79
N VAL A 746 -5.80 -19.59 3.98
CA VAL A 746 -6.52 -19.56 5.26
C VAL A 746 -6.37 -18.18 5.90
N PHE A 747 -7.47 -17.53 6.26
CA PHE A 747 -7.41 -16.20 6.85
C PHE A 747 -6.90 -16.22 8.29
N VAL A 748 -5.81 -15.50 8.56
CA VAL A 748 -5.15 -15.40 9.86
C VAL A 748 -5.58 -14.10 10.54
N GLY A 749 -6.84 -14.05 10.98
CA GLY A 749 -7.41 -12.81 11.53
C GLY A 749 -7.32 -11.64 10.53
N ARG A 750 -7.41 -10.39 10.99
CA ARG A 750 -7.43 -9.22 10.08
C ARG A 750 -6.08 -8.86 9.43
N TRP A 751 -5.02 -9.61 9.68
CA TRP A 751 -3.66 -9.13 9.41
C TRP A 751 -2.90 -9.93 8.35
N ALA A 752 -3.15 -11.23 8.17
CA ALA A 752 -2.48 -12.04 7.16
C ALA A 752 -3.34 -13.18 6.60
N TRP A 753 -2.86 -13.75 5.50
CA TRP A 753 -3.30 -15.01 4.88
C TRP A 753 -2.20 -16.05 5.03
N LEU A 754 -2.57 -17.27 5.38
CA LEU A 754 -1.69 -18.43 5.36
C LEU A 754 -1.94 -19.16 4.04
N ASP A 755 -1.05 -18.98 3.09
CA ASP A 755 -1.16 -19.55 1.76
C ASP A 755 -0.49 -20.92 1.71
N VAL A 756 -1.23 -21.90 1.20
CA VAL A 756 -0.86 -23.30 1.04
C VAL A 756 -0.80 -23.61 -0.45
N ARG A 757 0.27 -24.28 -0.88
CA ARG A 757 0.45 -24.74 -2.26
C ARG A 757 0.91 -26.19 -2.27
N ALA A 758 0.31 -27.00 -3.13
CA ALA A 758 0.61 -28.40 -3.32
C ALA A 758 1.35 -28.66 -4.64
N LEU A 759 2.28 -29.61 -4.59
CA LEU A 759 2.94 -30.21 -5.74
C LEU A 759 2.92 -31.72 -5.55
N VAL A 760 2.51 -32.47 -6.57
CA VAL A 760 2.65 -33.92 -6.61
C VAL A 760 3.69 -34.27 -7.66
N GLU A 761 4.75 -34.96 -7.26
CA GLU A 761 5.77 -35.49 -8.15
C GLU A 761 5.49 -36.96 -8.46
N ASP A 762 5.61 -37.34 -9.73
CA ASP A 762 5.57 -38.74 -10.17
C ASP A 762 6.95 -39.37 -10.05
N HIS A 763 7.00 -40.51 -9.34
CA HIS A 763 8.21 -41.30 -9.12
C HIS A 763 8.14 -42.69 -9.77
N GLY A 764 7.17 -42.91 -10.66
CA GLY A 764 6.98 -44.15 -11.42
C GLY A 764 6.33 -45.28 -10.60
N GLY A 765 5.77 -46.27 -11.29
CA GLY A 765 5.12 -47.43 -10.65
C GLY A 765 3.87 -47.08 -9.82
N GLY A 766 3.22 -45.95 -10.12
CA GLY A 766 2.09 -45.44 -9.36
C GLY A 766 2.47 -44.76 -8.05
N LYS A 767 3.76 -44.52 -7.78
CA LYS A 767 4.21 -43.86 -6.55
C LYS A 767 4.26 -42.35 -6.73
N SER A 768 3.98 -41.63 -5.65
CA SER A 768 4.00 -40.16 -5.70
C SER A 768 4.57 -39.52 -4.44
N LEU A 769 5.23 -38.38 -4.61
CA LEU A 769 5.69 -37.52 -3.52
C LEU A 769 4.86 -36.23 -3.51
N LEU A 770 4.06 -36.05 -2.47
CA LEU A 770 3.33 -34.81 -2.22
C LEU A 770 4.21 -33.84 -1.43
N ARG A 771 4.40 -32.63 -1.97
CA ARG A 771 5.04 -31.51 -1.30
C ARG A 771 4.03 -30.40 -1.08
N ILE A 772 4.01 -29.84 0.11
CA ILE A 772 3.13 -28.74 0.49
C ILE A 772 3.98 -27.60 1.00
N SER A 773 4.01 -26.49 0.27
CA SER A 773 4.65 -25.27 0.74
C SER A 773 3.63 -24.37 1.43
N THR A 774 4.02 -23.80 2.56
CA THR A 774 3.23 -22.84 3.32
C THR A 774 4.01 -21.54 3.46
N HIS A 775 3.37 -20.41 3.17
CA HIS A 775 3.93 -19.09 3.37
C HIS A 775 2.88 -18.10 3.91
N LEU A 776 3.32 -17.05 4.60
CA LEU A 776 2.44 -16.05 5.20
C LEU A 776 2.42 -14.78 4.34
N ARG A 777 1.23 -14.38 3.89
CA ARG A 777 1.00 -13.18 3.08
C ARG A 777 0.24 -12.13 3.89
N PRO A 778 0.84 -10.98 4.23
CA PRO A 778 0.14 -9.90 4.93
C PRO A 778 -1.05 -9.37 4.11
N THR A 779 -2.17 -9.13 4.78
CA THR A 779 -3.29 -8.36 4.21
C THR A 779 -2.90 -6.89 4.07
N SER A 780 -3.52 -6.16 3.14
CA SER A 780 -3.31 -4.71 3.06
C SER A 780 -3.69 -3.99 4.36
N PHE A 781 -4.70 -4.48 5.08
CA PHE A 781 -5.06 -3.95 6.39
C PHE A 781 -3.98 -4.20 7.44
N GLY A 782 -3.43 -5.42 7.48
CA GLY A 782 -2.33 -5.79 8.37
C GLY A 782 -1.10 -4.91 8.16
N VAL A 783 -0.72 -4.65 6.90
CA VAL A 783 0.43 -3.78 6.57
C VAL A 783 0.18 -2.34 7.04
N VAL A 784 -0.95 -1.73 6.67
CA VAL A 784 -1.24 -0.33 7.02
C VAL A 784 -1.38 -0.17 8.54
N SER A 785 -2.08 -1.10 9.21
CA SER A 785 -2.29 -1.03 10.65
C SER A 785 -0.99 -1.21 11.43
N ALA A 786 -0.11 -2.12 10.97
CA ALA A 786 1.17 -2.34 11.62
C ALA A 786 2.14 -1.17 11.43
N CYS A 787 2.23 -0.57 10.24
CA CYS A 787 3.03 0.62 10.01
C CYS A 787 2.51 1.82 10.81
N GLY A 788 1.18 2.05 10.81
CA GLY A 788 0.56 3.13 11.56
C GLY A 788 0.75 2.98 13.08
N LEU A 789 0.61 1.76 13.59
CA LEU A 789 0.83 1.48 15.01
C LEU A 789 2.31 1.55 15.40
N GLY A 790 3.23 1.04 14.56
CA GLY A 790 4.66 1.20 14.78
C GLY A 790 5.08 2.66 14.84
N ALA A 791 4.58 3.50 13.92
CA ALA A 791 4.80 4.94 13.95
C ALA A 791 4.19 5.59 15.20
N ALA A 792 2.97 5.23 15.59
CA ALA A 792 2.33 5.75 16.80
C ALA A 792 3.08 5.37 18.08
N LEU A 793 3.62 4.15 18.15
CA LEU A 793 4.42 3.67 19.27
C LEU A 793 5.78 4.37 19.35
N LEU A 794 6.44 4.60 18.21
CA LEU A 794 7.66 5.41 18.13
C LEU A 794 7.41 6.85 18.57
N VAL A 795 6.31 7.45 18.12
CA VAL A 795 5.92 8.81 18.55
C VAL A 795 5.60 8.82 20.04
N ALA A 796 4.82 7.88 20.56
CA ALA A 796 4.51 7.80 21.99
C ALA A 796 5.77 7.61 22.86
N ALA A 797 6.72 6.79 22.41
CA ALA A 797 8.03 6.65 23.06
C ALA A 797 8.83 7.95 23.03
N ALA A 798 8.92 8.60 21.86
CA ALA A 798 9.63 9.88 21.70
C ALA A 798 9.00 11.02 22.53
N THR A 799 7.66 11.10 22.55
CA THR A 799 6.92 12.08 23.35
C THR A 799 7.05 11.81 24.85
N GLY A 800 7.10 10.53 25.27
CA GLY A 800 7.39 10.16 26.65
C GLY A 800 8.75 10.68 27.14
N VAL A 801 9.77 10.68 26.28
CA VAL A 801 11.08 11.31 26.54
C VAL A 801 10.95 12.82 26.61
N SER A 802 10.37 13.43 25.56
CA SER A 802 10.29 14.89 25.45
C SER A 802 9.48 15.55 26.58
N LEU A 803 8.54 14.81 27.19
CA LEU A 803 7.70 15.31 28.28
C LEU A 803 8.09 14.75 29.66
N ALA A 804 9.19 14.00 29.77
CA ALA A 804 9.62 13.32 31.01
C ALA A 804 8.50 12.46 31.65
N GLN A 805 7.66 11.80 30.84
CA GLN A 805 6.56 10.95 31.27
C GLN A 805 6.88 9.47 31.04
N PRO A 806 7.57 8.78 31.98
CA PRO A 806 7.97 7.37 31.82
C PRO A 806 6.76 6.42 31.69
N LEU A 807 5.59 6.83 32.19
CA LEU A 807 4.35 6.07 32.07
C LEU A 807 3.91 5.92 30.60
N ALA A 808 4.09 6.96 29.77
CA ALA A 808 3.70 6.94 28.36
C ALA A 808 4.58 5.99 27.53
N GLY A 809 5.90 5.99 27.79
CA GLY A 809 6.84 5.03 27.18
C GLY A 809 6.57 3.58 27.62
N THR A 810 6.21 3.37 28.89
CA THR A 810 5.85 2.05 29.43
C THR A 810 4.57 1.51 28.79
N VAL A 811 3.54 2.36 28.63
CA VAL A 811 2.28 1.99 27.96
C VAL A 811 2.53 1.67 26.48
N ALA A 812 3.40 2.43 25.80
CA ALA A 812 3.79 2.15 24.42
C ALA A 812 4.50 0.80 24.29
N ALA A 813 5.52 0.53 25.11
CA ALA A 813 6.24 -0.74 25.10
C ALA A 813 5.32 -1.93 25.42
N GLY A 814 4.45 -1.81 26.44
CA GLY A 814 3.48 -2.85 26.80
C GLY A 814 2.46 -3.13 25.70
N SER A 815 2.00 -2.08 25.00
CA SER A 815 1.10 -2.21 23.84
C SER A 815 1.78 -2.90 22.66
N ALA A 816 3.06 -2.59 22.40
CA ALA A 816 3.86 -3.22 21.35
C ALA A 816 4.02 -4.73 21.61
N VAL A 817 4.44 -5.11 22.82
CA VAL A 817 4.62 -6.52 23.22
C VAL A 817 3.31 -7.30 23.12
N THR A 818 2.22 -6.73 23.62
CA THR A 818 0.90 -7.38 23.57
C THR A 818 0.45 -7.65 22.14
N LEU A 819 0.69 -6.71 21.22
CA LEU A 819 0.37 -6.91 19.80
C LEU A 819 1.25 -7.98 19.16
N ILE A 820 2.57 -7.96 19.40
CA ILE A 820 3.49 -8.99 18.87
C ILE A 820 3.02 -10.38 19.32
N LEU A 821 2.74 -10.55 20.61
CA LEU A 821 2.27 -11.81 21.17
C LEU A 821 0.93 -12.23 20.55
N PHE A 822 0.01 -11.29 20.33
CA PHE A 822 -1.27 -11.58 19.68
C PHE A 822 -1.11 -12.04 18.23
N VAL A 823 -0.24 -11.37 17.46
CA VAL A 823 0.09 -11.70 16.06
C VAL A 823 0.75 -13.08 15.99
N VAL A 824 1.79 -13.33 16.79
CA VAL A 824 2.46 -14.64 16.87
C VAL A 824 1.46 -15.74 17.24
N TRP A 825 0.60 -15.49 18.23
CA TRP A 825 -0.42 -16.45 18.67
C TRP A 825 -1.42 -16.78 17.56
N ARG A 826 -1.94 -15.77 16.85
CA ARG A 826 -2.91 -15.97 15.77
C ARG A 826 -2.33 -16.73 14.58
N THR A 827 -1.09 -16.44 14.16
CA THR A 827 -0.42 -17.25 13.13
C THR A 827 -0.16 -18.65 13.61
N SER A 828 0.29 -18.82 14.85
CA SER A 828 0.53 -20.14 15.41
C SER A 828 -0.74 -21.00 15.41
N GLN A 829 -1.89 -20.42 15.75
CA GLN A 829 -3.19 -21.11 15.65
C GLN A 829 -3.56 -21.48 14.21
N ALA A 830 -3.42 -20.57 13.25
CA ALA A 830 -3.75 -20.85 11.85
C ALA A 830 -2.83 -21.92 11.25
N THR A 831 -1.52 -21.82 11.52
CA THR A 831 -0.51 -22.83 11.12
C THR A 831 -0.82 -24.19 11.72
N ALA A 832 -1.20 -24.24 13.01
CA ALA A 832 -1.59 -25.49 13.66
C ALA A 832 -2.84 -26.12 13.03
N ILE A 833 -3.86 -25.32 12.72
CA ILE A 833 -5.08 -25.81 12.04
C ILE A 833 -4.73 -26.38 10.66
N ALA A 834 -4.05 -25.60 9.82
CA ALA A 834 -3.72 -26.01 8.46
C ALA A 834 -2.86 -27.29 8.45
N ARG A 835 -1.83 -27.35 9.30
CA ARG A 835 -0.92 -28.51 9.38
C ARG A 835 -1.64 -29.76 9.90
N ARG A 836 -2.46 -29.65 10.95
CA ARG A 836 -3.20 -30.80 11.48
C ARG A 836 -4.25 -31.30 10.48
N GLY A 837 -4.90 -30.39 9.75
CA GLY A 837 -5.80 -30.74 8.65
C GLY A 837 -5.08 -31.49 7.55
N LEU A 838 -3.92 -30.98 7.13
CA LEU A 838 -3.09 -31.62 6.11
C LEU A 838 -2.63 -33.01 6.55
N SER A 839 -2.04 -33.14 7.75
CA SER A 839 -1.63 -34.42 8.29
C SER A 839 -2.78 -35.42 8.36
N ARG A 840 -3.98 -34.97 8.75
CA ARG A 840 -5.14 -35.86 8.82
C ARG A 840 -5.55 -36.36 7.44
N VAL A 841 -5.68 -35.46 6.46
CA VAL A 841 -6.08 -35.78 5.10
C VAL A 841 -5.09 -36.72 4.42
N THR A 842 -3.78 -36.48 4.60
CA THR A 842 -2.75 -37.31 3.96
C THR A 842 -2.57 -38.66 4.65
N LEU A 843 -2.64 -38.72 5.99
CA LEU A 843 -2.56 -39.98 6.73
C LEU A 843 -3.80 -40.87 6.52
N GLU A 844 -5.00 -40.29 6.47
CA GLU A 844 -6.23 -41.03 6.14
C GLU A 844 -6.20 -41.59 4.70
N ALA A 845 -5.43 -40.95 3.81
CA ALA A 845 -5.17 -41.44 2.45
C ALA A 845 -4.03 -42.49 2.37
N GLY A 846 -3.49 -42.95 3.50
CA GLY A 846 -2.44 -43.97 3.55
C GLY A 846 -1.03 -43.47 3.21
N MET A 847 -0.80 -42.15 3.20
CA MET A 847 0.51 -41.57 2.92
C MET A 847 1.41 -41.59 4.16
N THR A 848 2.72 -41.74 3.96
CA THR A 848 3.73 -41.69 5.01
C THR A 848 4.34 -40.30 5.11
N ALA A 849 4.27 -39.67 6.27
CA ALA A 849 4.90 -38.36 6.50
C ALA A 849 6.43 -38.48 6.48
N LEU A 850 7.09 -37.62 5.70
CA LEU A 850 8.54 -37.50 5.64
C LEU A 850 9.02 -36.29 6.46
N PRO A 851 10.31 -36.21 6.82
CA PRO A 851 10.88 -35.01 7.44
C PRO A 851 10.62 -33.74 6.60
N SER A 852 10.11 -32.69 7.25
CA SER A 852 9.88 -31.39 6.62
C SER A 852 11.14 -30.85 5.93
N GLY A 853 10.97 -30.04 4.89
CA GLY A 853 12.08 -29.33 4.24
C GLY A 853 12.74 -28.31 5.15
N PRO A 854 14.04 -27.98 4.94
CA PRO A 854 14.61 -26.80 5.57
C PRO A 854 13.81 -25.56 5.16
N ALA A 855 13.59 -24.63 6.09
CA ALA A 855 12.93 -23.37 5.78
C ALA A 855 13.77 -22.61 4.75
N ARG A 856 13.15 -22.24 3.63
CA ARG A 856 13.86 -21.55 2.54
C ARG A 856 13.66 -20.05 2.68
N ALA A 857 14.70 -19.28 2.37
CA ALA A 857 14.56 -17.85 2.11
C ALA A 857 13.57 -17.64 0.95
N PRO A 858 12.83 -16.52 0.91
CA PRO A 858 11.87 -16.27 -0.17
C PRO A 858 12.57 -16.41 -1.53
N ILE A 859 12.02 -17.21 -2.44
CA ILE A 859 12.55 -17.37 -3.81
C ILE A 859 12.37 -16.01 -4.51
N VAL A 860 13.43 -15.20 -4.55
CA VAL A 860 13.44 -13.90 -5.21
C VAL A 860 13.59 -14.13 -6.71
N ALA A 861 12.47 -14.15 -7.43
CA ALA A 861 12.49 -13.88 -8.88
C ALA A 861 12.74 -12.38 -9.11
N PRO A 862 13.57 -11.98 -10.09
CA PRO A 862 14.03 -10.61 -10.31
C PRO A 862 12.97 -9.66 -10.92
N SER A 863 11.67 -9.94 -10.75
CA SER A 863 10.66 -8.89 -10.90
C SER A 863 10.64 -8.08 -9.60
N VAL A 864 11.60 -7.16 -9.50
CA VAL A 864 12.03 -6.16 -8.48
C VAL A 864 11.07 -5.79 -7.31
N LEU A 865 9.81 -6.20 -7.27
CA LEU A 865 8.85 -5.96 -6.19
C LEU A 865 7.80 -7.09 -6.08
N ARG A 866 8.16 -8.35 -5.76
CA ARG A 866 7.18 -9.24 -5.06
C ARG A 866 7.18 -8.87 -3.57
N ILE A 867 6.44 -7.82 -3.30
CA ILE A 867 6.45 -6.97 -2.09
C ILE A 867 6.08 -7.73 -0.79
N TYR A 868 5.61 -8.98 -0.82
CA TYR A 868 5.02 -9.66 0.34
C TYR A 868 6.03 -10.10 1.42
N GLY A 869 7.19 -10.65 1.05
CA GLY A 869 8.21 -11.08 2.02
C GLY A 869 8.88 -9.89 2.71
N LEU A 870 9.21 -8.84 1.95
CA LEU A 870 9.76 -7.59 2.48
C LEU A 870 8.74 -6.88 3.39
N ARG A 871 7.43 -6.96 3.10
CA ARG A 871 6.35 -6.39 3.93
C ARG A 871 6.28 -7.01 5.33
N SER A 872 6.36 -8.34 5.45
CA SER A 872 6.31 -9.02 6.76
C SER A 872 7.53 -8.69 7.61
N ALA A 873 8.71 -8.68 6.99
CA ALA A 873 9.97 -8.33 7.65
C ALA A 873 10.02 -6.87 8.11
N ILE A 874 9.59 -5.91 7.28
CA ILE A 874 9.56 -4.48 7.64
C ILE A 874 8.67 -4.22 8.86
N ILE A 875 7.50 -4.86 8.93
CA ILE A 875 6.57 -4.72 10.05
C ILE A 875 7.23 -5.19 11.36
N PHE A 876 7.83 -6.38 11.33
CA PHE A 876 8.42 -6.96 12.53
C PHE A 876 9.68 -6.21 12.97
N VAL A 877 10.50 -5.75 12.01
CA VAL A 877 11.65 -4.88 12.26
C VAL A 877 11.21 -3.56 12.88
N LEU A 878 10.19 -2.88 12.35
CA LEU A 878 9.67 -1.63 12.93
C LEU A 878 9.18 -1.81 14.37
N MET A 879 8.50 -2.91 14.66
CA MET A 879 8.03 -3.21 16.02
C MET A 879 9.17 -3.54 16.99
N ILE A 880 10.18 -4.29 16.55
CA ILE A 880 11.39 -4.57 17.34
C ILE A 880 12.19 -3.30 17.60
N VAL A 881 12.37 -2.45 16.58
CA VAL A 881 13.03 -1.15 16.71
C VAL A 881 12.29 -0.26 17.70
N SER A 882 10.96 -0.25 17.65
CA SER A 882 10.13 0.51 18.60
C SER A 882 10.30 0.00 20.04
N LEU A 883 10.33 -1.33 20.23
CA LEU A 883 10.55 -1.96 21.53
C LEU A 883 11.95 -1.64 22.07
N GLY A 884 12.98 -1.79 21.23
CA GLY A 884 14.37 -1.50 21.57
C GLY A 884 14.59 -0.04 21.96
N ALA A 885 14.03 0.89 21.17
CA ALA A 885 14.06 2.32 21.49
C ALA A 885 13.38 2.60 22.84
N SER A 886 12.21 2.01 23.10
CA SER A 886 11.46 2.21 24.35
C SER A 886 12.19 1.66 25.58
N THR A 887 12.87 0.50 25.46
CA THR A 887 13.64 -0.09 26.56
C THR A 887 14.93 0.68 26.86
N PHE A 888 15.59 1.21 25.82
CA PHE A 888 16.76 2.07 25.98
C PHE A 888 16.39 3.36 26.74
N ILE A 889 15.29 3.98 26.33
CA ILE A 889 14.73 5.20 26.93
C ILE A 889 14.36 5.02 28.42
N LEU A 890 13.71 3.91 28.78
CA LEU A 890 13.32 3.62 30.18
C LEU A 890 14.53 3.39 31.08
N ARG A 891 15.62 2.84 30.53
CA ARG A 891 16.88 2.62 31.26
C ARG A 891 17.59 3.93 31.53
N GLU A 892 17.63 4.83 30.54
CA GLU A 892 18.28 6.15 30.65
C GLU A 892 17.64 7.03 31.75
N ALA A 893 16.31 7.06 31.82
CA ALA A 893 15.57 7.81 32.86
C ALA A 893 15.77 7.28 34.29
N ALA A 894 16.26 6.05 34.47
CA ALA A 894 16.41 5.41 35.77
C ALA A 894 17.81 5.59 36.40
N THR A 895 18.83 5.90 35.59
CA THR A 895 20.26 5.85 35.99
C THR A 895 20.90 7.22 36.22
N VAL A 896 20.37 8.29 35.63
CA VAL A 896 21.00 9.63 35.60
C VAL A 896 20.09 10.66 36.26
N GLY A 897 20.66 11.53 37.11
CA GLY A 897 19.93 12.68 37.66
C GLY A 897 19.76 13.79 36.62
N PRO A 898 18.91 14.80 36.86
CA PRO A 898 18.67 15.86 35.89
C PRO A 898 19.98 16.64 35.60
N VAL A 899 20.37 16.71 34.32
CA VAL A 899 21.63 17.32 33.85
C VAL A 899 21.53 18.83 33.95
N ILE A 900 22.57 19.47 34.47
CA ILE A 900 22.70 20.93 34.58
C ILE A 900 23.44 21.43 33.33
N GLY A 901 22.96 22.48 32.65
CA GLY A 901 23.56 22.91 31.39
C GLY A 901 23.00 22.17 30.16
N SER A 902 23.87 21.89 29.17
CA SER A 902 23.64 21.25 27.85
C SER A 902 23.39 22.17 26.67
N GLN A 903 23.32 23.48 26.90
CA GLN A 903 23.38 24.49 25.85
C GLN A 903 24.53 25.42 26.15
N LYS A 904 25.35 25.66 25.12
CA LYS A 904 26.48 26.58 25.17
C LYS A 904 26.00 28.03 25.33
N GLY A 905 26.59 28.77 26.27
CA GLY A 905 26.42 30.22 26.42
C GLY A 905 25.96 30.62 27.82
N TYR A 906 25.29 31.77 27.93
CA TYR A 906 24.86 32.37 29.20
C TYR A 906 23.34 32.62 29.22
N ALA A 907 22.59 31.88 30.04
CA ALA A 907 21.16 32.09 30.30
C ALA A 907 20.67 31.26 31.51
N GLY A 908 19.43 31.53 31.98
CA GLY A 908 18.68 30.66 32.90
C GLY A 908 18.88 30.90 34.40
N ASP A 909 19.59 31.96 34.77
CA ASP A 909 19.79 32.34 36.17
C ASP A 909 18.48 32.66 36.90
N TYR A 910 18.47 32.38 38.21
CA TYR A 910 17.33 32.44 39.12
C TYR A 910 16.20 31.45 38.80
N GLY A 911 16.43 30.52 37.87
CA GLY A 911 15.54 29.41 37.51
C GLY A 911 16.15 28.04 37.80
N PRO A 912 15.49 26.95 37.37
CA PRO A 912 16.00 25.60 37.53
C PRO A 912 17.35 25.42 36.83
N ALA A 913 18.34 24.85 37.52
CA ALA A 913 19.69 24.64 37.00
C ALA A 913 19.75 23.82 35.71
N ILE A 914 18.74 22.99 35.46
CA ILE A 914 18.63 22.15 34.26
C ILE A 914 18.22 22.92 32.99
N GLU A 915 17.76 24.16 33.14
CA GLU A 915 17.39 25.04 32.04
C GLU A 915 18.48 26.08 31.73
N ALA A 916 19.50 26.20 32.60
CA ALA A 916 20.57 27.16 32.41
C ALA A 916 21.54 26.74 31.31
N TRP A 917 22.15 27.74 30.69
CA TRP A 917 23.21 27.56 29.70
C TRP A 917 24.55 27.79 30.40
N LEU A 918 25.52 26.93 30.08
CA LEU A 918 26.88 27.01 30.58
C LEU A 918 27.82 27.13 29.37
N ASP A 919 29.03 27.62 29.57
CA ASP A 919 30.08 27.60 28.54
C ASP A 919 31.38 27.09 29.18
N THR A 920 31.76 25.88 28.78
CA THR A 920 33.02 25.24 29.21
C THR A 920 33.17 25.21 30.75
N PRO A 921 32.29 24.52 31.50
CA PRO A 921 32.41 24.44 32.96
C PRO A 921 33.71 23.75 33.39
N GLY A 922 34.64 24.50 33.99
CA GLY A 922 35.99 24.03 34.34
C GLY A 922 36.13 23.45 35.75
N GLY A 923 35.36 23.98 36.70
CA GLY A 923 35.48 23.65 38.12
C GLY A 923 34.15 23.42 38.81
N ILE A 924 34.12 22.50 39.78
CA ILE A 924 32.95 22.27 40.61
C ILE A 924 33.35 22.02 42.08
N ALA A 925 32.59 22.59 43.01
CA ALA A 925 32.77 22.36 44.44
C ALA A 925 31.42 22.16 45.15
N LEU A 926 31.41 21.27 46.14
CA LEU A 926 30.24 21.00 46.95
C LEU A 926 30.41 21.61 48.34
N ALA A 927 29.45 22.45 48.73
CA ALA A 927 29.40 22.96 50.09
C ALA A 927 28.76 21.94 51.05
N PRO A 928 29.08 21.97 52.37
CA PRO A 928 28.50 21.07 53.36
C PRO A 928 26.97 21.12 53.50
N ASN A 929 26.35 22.22 53.08
CA ASN A 929 24.90 22.41 53.03
C ASN A 929 24.25 21.74 51.79
N GLY A 930 25.04 21.24 50.84
CA GLY A 930 24.58 20.57 49.63
C GLY A 930 24.41 21.48 48.41
N ASP A 931 24.89 22.73 48.48
CA ASP A 931 24.99 23.61 47.31
C ASP A 931 26.18 23.19 46.43
N LEU A 932 26.02 23.35 45.13
CA LEU A 932 27.05 23.08 44.12
C LEU A 932 27.48 24.41 43.50
N TYR A 933 28.78 24.71 43.58
CA TYR A 933 29.39 25.85 42.93
C TYR A 933 30.02 25.37 41.62
N ILE A 934 29.74 26.08 40.54
CA ILE A 934 30.19 25.76 39.18
C ILE A 934 30.99 26.96 38.69
N ALA A 935 32.25 26.74 38.35
CA ALA A 935 33.04 27.70 37.59
C ALA A 935 32.60 27.59 36.12
N ASP A 936 31.83 28.58 35.68
CA ASP A 936 31.30 28.69 34.33
C ASP A 936 32.31 29.48 33.51
N SER A 937 33.42 28.81 33.18
CA SER A 937 34.72 29.44 32.93
C SER A 937 34.68 30.44 31.78
N ASN A 938 34.10 30.09 30.62
CA ASN A 938 34.02 31.03 29.49
C ASN A 938 32.92 32.09 29.64
N ASN A 939 32.10 32.00 30.68
CA ASN A 939 31.18 33.06 31.08
C ASN A 939 31.77 33.96 32.19
N ASP A 940 33.06 33.78 32.54
CA ASP A 940 33.83 34.61 33.47
C ASP A 940 33.20 34.74 34.86
N MET A 941 32.56 33.67 35.34
CA MET A 941 31.83 33.71 36.60
C MET A 941 31.73 32.35 37.31
N ILE A 942 31.37 32.41 38.59
CA ILE A 942 30.95 31.28 39.41
C ILE A 942 29.45 31.34 39.60
N ARG A 943 28.76 30.24 39.30
CA ARG A 943 27.32 30.06 39.58
C ARG A 943 27.09 29.08 40.71
N ARG A 944 26.09 29.34 41.55
CA ARG A 944 25.67 28.46 42.65
C ARG A 944 24.35 27.77 42.29
N VAL A 945 24.33 26.45 42.34
CA VAL A 945 23.12 25.65 42.37
C VAL A 945 22.75 25.36 43.82
N ASN A 946 21.62 25.88 44.26
CA ASN A 946 21.16 25.75 45.63
C ASN A 946 20.54 24.37 45.91
N ALA A 947 20.27 24.05 47.18
CA ALA A 947 19.62 22.78 47.57
C ALA A 947 18.22 22.52 46.97
N ARG A 948 17.52 23.53 46.42
CA ARG A 948 16.26 23.39 45.68
C ARG A 948 16.47 23.05 44.20
N GLY A 949 17.69 23.20 43.70
CA GLY A 949 18.05 22.96 42.31
C GLY A 949 17.98 24.21 41.43
N ASP A 950 17.84 25.41 42.00
CA ASP A 950 17.90 26.66 41.24
C ASP A 950 19.34 27.14 41.11
N ILE A 951 19.70 27.74 39.98
CA ILE A 951 21.03 28.29 39.70
C ILE A 951 21.02 29.81 39.75
N GLU A 952 22.04 30.43 40.33
CA GLU A 952 22.19 31.88 40.39
C GLU A 952 23.68 32.31 40.33
N PRO A 953 23.98 33.54 39.86
CA PRO A 953 25.32 34.13 39.97
C PRO A 953 25.80 34.17 41.41
N TYR A 954 27.08 33.86 41.64
CA TYR A 954 27.68 33.91 42.99
C TYR A 954 28.91 34.82 43.05
N ALA A 955 29.79 34.77 42.03
CA ALA A 955 30.95 35.64 41.92
C ALA A 955 31.32 35.84 40.45
N GLY A 956 31.88 36.98 40.08
CA GLY A 956 32.08 37.31 38.67
C GLY A 956 30.81 37.81 37.99
N SER A 957 30.95 38.43 36.82
CA SER A 957 29.84 38.99 36.05
C SER A 957 30.09 38.82 34.55
N HIS A 958 29.30 37.95 33.91
CA HIS A 958 29.32 37.77 32.45
C HIS A 958 29.19 39.10 31.68
N ASP A 959 28.31 40.00 32.15
CA ASP A 959 28.05 41.30 31.50
C ASP A 959 29.26 42.25 31.50
N LEU A 960 30.22 42.07 32.42
CA LEU A 960 31.44 42.88 32.49
C LEU A 960 32.57 42.30 31.60
N GLY A 961 32.41 41.05 31.13
CA GLY A 961 33.42 40.31 30.39
C GLY A 961 34.68 39.98 31.20
N SER A 962 35.63 39.31 30.54
CA SER A 962 36.88 38.88 31.15
C SER A 962 37.76 40.06 31.58
N GLY A 963 38.42 39.91 32.74
CA GLY A 963 39.39 40.88 33.26
C GLY A 963 39.54 40.80 34.77
N PHE A 964 40.22 41.78 35.37
CA PHE A 964 40.46 41.84 36.83
C PHE A 964 39.97 43.16 37.44
N SER A 965 38.98 43.08 38.32
CA SER A 965 38.51 44.22 39.13
C SER A 965 37.74 43.76 40.39
N GLY A 966 37.24 44.71 41.18
CA GLY A 966 36.27 44.44 42.26
C GLY A 966 36.83 44.01 43.62
N ASP A 967 38.15 44.06 43.84
CA ASP A 967 38.74 43.72 45.14
C ASP A 967 38.20 44.59 46.28
N ASN A 968 37.82 43.92 47.37
CA ASN A 968 37.12 44.48 48.54
C ASN A 968 35.68 44.99 48.25
N GLY A 969 35.13 44.70 47.06
CA GLY A 969 33.76 44.98 46.66
C GLY A 969 32.87 43.72 46.61
N PRO A 970 31.59 43.87 46.23
CA PRO A 970 30.68 42.73 46.11
C PRO A 970 31.13 41.75 45.02
N ALA A 971 31.13 40.46 45.33
CA ALA A 971 31.67 39.40 44.45
C ALA A 971 30.95 39.31 43.09
N ILE A 972 29.65 39.58 43.05
CA ILE A 972 28.80 39.48 41.85
C ILE A 972 29.04 40.60 40.81
N VAL A 973 29.87 41.60 41.13
CA VAL A 973 30.24 42.68 40.19
C VAL A 973 31.75 42.80 40.00
N ALA A 974 32.51 41.80 40.43
CA ALA A 974 33.93 41.71 40.10
C ALA A 974 34.11 41.13 38.69
N GLN A 975 35.17 41.53 38.01
CA GLN A 975 35.64 40.81 36.82
C GLN A 975 36.55 39.67 37.25
N LEU A 976 36.29 38.49 36.68
CA LEU A 976 37.15 37.32 36.69
C LEU A 976 37.57 37.07 35.23
N ASP A 977 38.62 36.27 35.02
CA ASP A 977 39.01 35.84 33.69
C ASP A 977 39.23 34.33 33.69
N THR A 978 38.30 33.63 33.04
CA THR A 978 38.30 32.17 32.91
C THR A 978 38.55 31.46 34.25
N PRO A 979 37.69 31.66 35.27
CA PRO A 979 37.86 30.97 36.54
C PRO A 979 37.71 29.46 36.32
N ASP A 980 38.70 28.67 36.74
CA ASP A 980 38.74 27.21 36.45
C ASP A 980 38.56 26.36 37.71
N GLY A 981 39.15 26.76 38.84
CA GLY A 981 39.11 26.00 40.09
C GLY A 981 38.27 26.66 41.17
N VAL A 982 37.48 25.88 41.93
CA VAL A 982 36.77 26.38 43.12
C VAL A 982 36.89 25.41 44.30
N CYS A 983 37.03 25.91 45.52
CA CYS A 983 36.86 25.14 46.76
C CYS A 983 36.12 25.93 47.83
N ILE A 984 35.47 25.20 48.74
CA ILE A 984 34.85 25.77 49.93
C ILE A 984 35.81 25.61 51.09
N ALA A 985 36.24 26.73 51.67
CA ALA A 985 37.12 26.76 52.83
C ALA A 985 36.39 26.27 54.10
N PRO A 986 37.11 25.85 55.15
CA PRO A 986 36.49 25.33 56.38
C PRO A 986 35.58 26.33 57.11
N ASP A 987 35.81 27.62 56.93
CA ASP A 987 34.96 28.73 57.43
C ASP A 987 33.71 28.96 56.56
N GLY A 988 33.63 28.31 55.40
CA GLY A 988 32.52 28.37 54.47
C GLY A 988 32.71 29.34 53.32
N ASP A 989 33.86 30.01 53.24
CA ASP A 989 34.16 30.94 52.14
C ASP A 989 34.45 30.21 50.84
N LEU A 990 34.16 30.86 49.71
CA LEU A 990 34.48 30.33 48.39
C LEU A 990 35.87 30.81 47.98
N ILE A 991 36.76 29.88 47.69
CA ILE A 991 38.06 30.15 47.09
C ILE A 991 37.97 29.87 45.60
N VAL A 992 38.45 30.80 44.78
CA VAL A 992 38.38 30.77 43.33
C VAL A 992 39.79 30.89 42.74
N ALA A 993 40.15 29.99 41.85
CA ALA A 993 41.30 30.12 40.97
C ALA A 993 40.86 31.00 39.78
N ASP A 994 41.27 32.26 39.80
CA ASP A 994 40.99 33.26 38.77
C ASP A 994 42.11 33.17 37.73
N SER A 995 42.02 32.13 36.90
CA SER A 995 43.16 31.47 36.28
C SER A 995 43.91 32.34 35.27
N HIS A 996 43.22 33.08 34.40
CA HIS A 996 43.90 33.98 33.45
C HIS A 996 44.28 35.34 34.06
N ASN A 997 43.78 35.63 35.27
CA ASN A 997 44.25 36.76 36.07
C ASN A 997 45.45 36.40 36.97
N ASP A 998 45.97 35.18 36.90
CA ASP A 998 47.12 34.70 37.69
C ASP A 998 46.94 34.92 39.21
N ARG A 999 45.71 34.73 39.71
CA ARG A 999 45.32 35.04 41.10
C ARG A 999 44.45 33.97 41.74
N ILE A 1000 44.52 33.91 43.07
CA ILE A 1000 43.56 33.20 43.90
C ILE A 1000 42.70 34.24 44.63
N ARG A 1001 41.39 34.16 44.45
CA ARG A 1001 40.39 35.05 45.04
C ARG A 1001 39.63 34.33 46.15
N ARG A 1002 39.19 35.06 47.15
CA ARG A 1002 38.33 34.58 48.24
C ARG A 1002 37.08 35.43 48.31
N VAL A 1003 35.93 34.77 48.35
CA VAL A 1003 34.62 35.39 48.57
C VAL A 1003 34.16 35.06 49.98
N ASP A 1004 34.11 36.09 50.82
CA ASP A 1004 33.60 35.99 52.19
C ASP A 1004 32.11 35.63 52.15
N ARG A 1005 31.73 34.51 52.76
CA ARG A 1005 30.36 34.01 52.67
C ARG A 1005 29.33 34.92 53.35
N PRO A 1006 29.56 35.47 54.56
CA PRO A 1006 28.59 36.36 55.20
C PRO A 1006 28.36 37.68 54.46
N THR A 1007 29.43 38.33 53.97
CA THR A 1007 29.38 39.67 53.38
C THR A 1007 29.31 39.66 51.86
N GLN A 1008 29.61 38.53 51.22
CA GLN A 1008 29.72 38.38 49.76
C GLN A 1008 30.77 39.34 49.15
N ILE A 1009 31.82 39.67 49.90
CA ILE A 1009 32.94 40.51 49.44
C ILE A 1009 34.03 39.61 48.85
N ILE A 1010 34.56 39.98 47.68
CA ILE A 1010 35.68 39.29 47.04
C ILE A 1010 37.01 40.00 47.30
N THR A 1011 38.07 39.24 47.57
CA THR A 1011 39.42 39.75 47.82
C THR A 1011 40.47 38.84 47.18
N THR A 1012 41.58 39.41 46.71
CA THR A 1012 42.76 38.64 46.30
C THR A 1012 43.52 38.16 47.54
N ILE A 1013 43.75 36.85 47.63
CA ILE A 1013 44.51 36.22 48.73
C ILE A 1013 45.86 35.66 48.29
N ALA A 1014 46.08 35.46 46.99
CA ALA A 1014 47.35 35.07 46.41
C ALA A 1014 47.48 35.52 44.96
N GLY A 1015 48.71 35.73 44.50
CA GLY A 1015 48.99 36.17 43.13
C GLY A 1015 49.10 37.69 43.02
N SER A 1016 50.23 38.17 42.50
CA SER A 1016 50.41 39.58 42.12
C SER A 1016 49.66 39.94 40.83
N GLY A 1017 49.35 38.93 40.02
CA GLY A 1017 48.89 39.05 38.63
C GLY A 1017 50.02 39.14 37.61
N GLU A 1018 51.27 39.06 38.04
CA GLU A 1018 52.40 38.85 37.14
C GLU A 1018 52.53 37.35 36.87
N ASN A 1019 52.56 36.98 35.59
CA ASN A 1019 52.69 35.60 35.17
C ASN A 1019 54.11 35.08 35.43
N GLY A 1020 54.26 34.02 36.22
CA GLY A 1020 55.53 33.30 36.41
C GLY A 1020 55.77 32.84 37.84
N TYR A 1021 57.01 32.52 38.17
CA TYR A 1021 57.43 32.08 39.52
C TYR A 1021 58.59 32.94 40.01
N ASP A 1022 58.41 33.58 41.16
CA ASP A 1022 59.38 34.51 41.73
C ASP A 1022 59.93 34.06 43.10
N GLY A 1023 59.68 32.82 43.51
CA GLY A 1023 60.18 32.21 44.74
C GLY A 1023 59.12 31.88 45.79
N ASP A 1024 59.58 31.28 46.89
CA ASP A 1024 58.78 30.85 48.05
C ASP A 1024 59.03 31.74 49.29
N ASP A 1025 58.39 31.39 50.41
CA ASP A 1025 58.60 32.00 51.74
C ASP A 1025 58.24 33.49 51.83
N LYS A 1026 57.34 33.95 50.96
CA LYS A 1026 56.88 35.36 50.90
C LYS A 1026 55.37 35.46 51.08
N ALA A 1027 54.87 36.68 51.29
CA ALA A 1027 53.43 36.95 51.36
C ALA A 1027 52.73 36.48 50.08
N ALA A 1028 51.67 35.68 50.22
CA ALA A 1028 50.99 35.05 49.09
C ALA A 1028 50.46 36.06 48.05
N ILE A 1029 49.96 37.21 48.51
CA ILE A 1029 49.46 38.31 47.67
C ILE A 1029 50.53 38.96 46.77
N SER A 1030 51.82 38.77 47.08
CA SER A 1030 52.93 39.37 46.33
C SER A 1030 53.66 38.35 45.44
N ALA A 1031 53.28 37.08 45.49
CA ALA A 1031 53.93 36.04 44.70
C ALA A 1031 53.39 36.01 43.27
N ALA A 1032 54.28 35.73 42.31
CA ALA A 1032 53.87 35.42 40.95
C ALA A 1032 53.28 33.99 40.90
N LEU A 1033 52.19 33.85 40.15
CA LEU A 1033 51.54 32.57 39.80
C LEU A 1033 51.45 32.51 38.27
N SER A 1034 51.25 31.33 37.69
CA SER A 1034 51.07 31.18 36.26
C SER A 1034 49.96 30.17 35.98
N ASN A 1035 48.82 30.71 35.57
CA ASN A 1035 47.58 30.02 35.26
C ASN A 1035 47.16 29.00 36.34
N PRO A 1036 46.85 29.44 37.57
CA PRO A 1036 46.41 28.53 38.61
C PRO A 1036 45.04 27.91 38.25
N SER A 1037 44.99 26.60 37.96
CA SER A 1037 43.78 25.92 37.46
C SER A 1037 42.90 25.31 38.56
N ALA A 1038 43.46 25.02 39.73
CA ALA A 1038 42.73 24.38 40.82
C ALA A 1038 43.16 24.87 42.20
N VAL A 1039 42.21 24.81 43.14
CA VAL A 1039 42.39 25.12 44.56
C VAL A 1039 41.79 24.02 45.43
N ALA A 1040 42.48 23.64 46.50
CA ALA A 1040 41.96 22.73 47.52
C ALA A 1040 42.20 23.26 48.93
N CYS A 1041 41.12 23.30 49.69
CA CYS A 1041 41.09 23.87 51.03
C CYS A 1041 41.26 22.75 52.07
N ALA A 1042 42.34 22.79 52.86
CA ALA A 1042 42.59 21.82 53.93
C ALA A 1042 41.86 22.20 55.24
N PRO A 1043 41.52 21.24 56.13
CA PRO A 1043 40.78 21.53 57.36
C PRO A 1043 41.47 22.47 58.36
N ASN A 1044 42.79 22.59 58.27
CA ASN A 1044 43.58 23.54 59.07
C ASN A 1044 43.54 24.97 58.51
N GLY A 1045 42.87 25.19 57.37
CA GLY A 1045 42.75 26.46 56.68
C GLY A 1045 43.74 26.66 55.53
N ASP A 1046 44.76 25.80 55.38
CA ASP A 1046 45.74 25.94 54.30
C ASP A 1046 45.07 25.73 52.93
N ILE A 1047 45.48 26.52 51.93
CA ILE A 1047 44.93 26.46 50.58
C ILE A 1047 46.02 25.97 49.64
N TYR A 1048 45.81 24.81 49.05
CA TYR A 1048 46.69 24.23 48.04
C TYR A 1048 46.28 24.72 46.66
N VAL A 1049 47.25 25.05 45.83
CA VAL A 1049 47.06 25.65 44.50
C VAL A 1049 47.80 24.80 43.48
N ALA A 1050 47.11 24.42 42.41
CA ALA A 1050 47.75 23.85 41.23
C ALA A 1050 48.25 24.98 40.32
N ASP A 1051 49.49 25.40 40.54
CA ASP A 1051 50.15 26.47 39.81
C ASP A 1051 50.66 25.93 38.46
N THR A 1052 49.73 25.83 37.51
CA THR A 1052 49.75 24.82 36.43
C THR A 1052 50.89 25.05 35.45
N LEU A 1053 51.07 26.30 35.00
CA LEU A 1053 52.14 26.66 34.06
C LEU A 1053 53.48 26.96 34.75
N ASN A 1054 53.47 27.00 36.08
CA ASN A 1054 54.70 26.95 36.89
C ASN A 1054 55.10 25.53 37.29
N TYR A 1055 54.37 24.49 36.84
CA TYR A 1055 54.69 23.07 37.07
C TYR A 1055 54.84 22.70 38.56
N ARG A 1056 54.02 23.34 39.41
CA ARG A 1056 54.12 23.22 40.87
C ARG A 1056 52.76 23.06 41.53
N ILE A 1057 52.75 22.36 42.65
CA ILE A 1057 51.69 22.49 43.65
C ILE A 1057 52.22 23.39 44.75
N ARG A 1058 51.47 24.44 45.06
CA ARG A 1058 51.81 25.43 46.08
C ARG A 1058 50.82 25.38 47.23
N VAL A 1059 51.21 25.90 48.38
CA VAL A 1059 50.35 26.05 49.56
C VAL A 1059 50.42 27.48 50.05
N ILE A 1060 49.25 28.05 50.35
CA ILE A 1060 49.07 29.30 51.08
C ILE A 1060 48.79 28.89 52.53
N GLU A 1061 49.72 29.17 53.42
CA GLU A 1061 49.57 28.80 54.82
C GLU A 1061 48.63 29.76 55.55
N ALA A 1062 47.55 29.24 56.12
CA ALA A 1062 46.56 30.08 56.81
C ALA A 1062 47.14 30.81 58.02
N ARG A 1063 48.11 30.19 58.70
CA ARG A 1063 48.69 30.74 59.94
C ARG A 1063 49.65 31.90 59.68
N THR A 1064 50.40 31.85 58.58
CA THR A 1064 51.50 32.79 58.31
C THR A 1064 51.19 33.74 57.15
N GLY A 1065 50.23 33.40 56.29
CA GLY A 1065 49.94 34.12 55.05
C GLY A 1065 51.04 33.97 53.99
N LEU A 1066 51.99 33.05 54.21
CA LEU A 1066 53.10 32.80 53.30
C LEU A 1066 52.72 31.73 52.26
N ILE A 1067 53.26 31.87 51.06
CA ILE A 1067 53.14 30.87 50.00
C ILE A 1067 54.43 30.05 49.86
N ARG A 1068 54.30 28.73 49.69
CA ARG A 1068 55.40 27.78 49.55
C ARG A 1068 55.11 26.72 48.50
N THR A 1069 56.14 26.17 47.86
CA THR A 1069 56.01 24.97 47.03
C THR A 1069 55.90 23.73 47.91
N VAL A 1070 55.00 22.81 47.57
CA VAL A 1070 54.84 21.51 48.27
C VAL A 1070 55.17 20.31 47.39
N ALA A 1071 55.07 20.46 46.07
CA ALA A 1071 55.53 19.48 45.09
C ALA A 1071 55.84 20.16 43.75
N GLY A 1072 56.77 19.58 42.99
CA GLY A 1072 57.21 20.13 41.70
C GLY A 1072 58.50 20.93 41.83
N ASP A 1073 59.44 20.68 40.93
CA ASP A 1073 60.69 21.43 40.81
C ASP A 1073 60.56 22.66 39.87
N GLY A 1074 59.46 22.73 39.11
CA GLY A 1074 59.19 23.78 38.15
C GLY A 1074 59.71 23.53 36.75
N THR A 1075 60.18 22.32 36.44
CA THR A 1075 60.62 21.98 35.09
C THR A 1075 59.52 21.24 34.34
N PRO A 1076 59.18 21.66 33.11
CA PRO A 1076 58.39 20.82 32.21
C PRO A 1076 59.24 19.62 31.80
N GLY A 1077 58.78 18.41 32.11
CA GLY A 1077 59.48 17.17 31.74
C GLY A 1077 58.60 16.23 30.92
N ASP A 1078 59.19 15.57 29.94
CA ASP A 1078 58.62 14.44 29.17
C ASP A 1078 59.22 13.08 29.62
N GLY A 1079 60.03 13.10 30.68
CA GLY A 1079 60.82 11.95 31.14
C GLY A 1079 59.98 10.84 31.77
N THR A 1080 60.38 9.59 31.55
CA THR A 1080 59.80 8.41 32.22
C THR A 1080 60.05 8.40 33.73
N ASN A 1081 61.10 9.10 34.21
CA ASN A 1081 61.43 9.25 35.62
C ASN A 1081 60.85 10.56 36.18
N VAL A 1082 59.73 10.47 36.89
CA VAL A 1082 59.02 11.62 37.51
C VAL A 1082 59.44 11.89 38.96
N GLY A 1083 60.48 11.21 39.46
CA GLY A 1083 60.94 11.35 40.85
C GLY A 1083 60.05 10.66 41.89
N ASP A 1084 59.31 9.62 41.49
CA ASP A 1084 58.49 8.84 42.41
C ASP A 1084 59.30 8.14 43.51
N ALA A 1085 58.68 8.00 44.68
CA ALA A 1085 59.30 7.56 45.93
C ALA A 1085 60.42 8.47 46.47
N GLY A 1086 60.67 9.62 45.83
CA GLY A 1086 61.59 10.66 46.28
C GLY A 1086 60.89 11.85 46.97
N PRO A 1087 61.67 12.86 47.40
CA PRO A 1087 61.12 14.09 47.98
C PRO A 1087 60.21 14.83 46.99
N ALA A 1088 59.04 15.29 47.44
CA ALA A 1088 58.04 15.93 46.59
C ALA A 1088 58.54 17.21 45.88
N LEU A 1089 59.43 17.96 46.52
CA LEU A 1089 60.03 19.18 45.94
C LEU A 1089 61.02 18.91 44.80
N ALA A 1090 61.53 17.69 44.70
CA ALA A 1090 62.47 17.28 43.64
C ALA A 1090 61.76 16.51 42.52
N ALA A 1091 60.44 16.34 42.60
CA ALA A 1091 59.68 15.59 41.62
C ALA A 1091 59.27 16.48 40.44
N HIS A 1092 59.24 15.88 39.24
CA HIS A 1092 58.74 16.53 38.04
C HIS A 1092 57.24 16.35 37.97
N VAL A 1093 56.49 17.44 37.98
CA VAL A 1093 55.03 17.48 37.79
C VAL A 1093 54.78 18.28 36.52
N ASN A 1094 53.90 17.83 35.63
CA ASN A 1094 53.72 18.46 34.32
C ASN A 1094 52.25 18.87 34.12
N MET A 1095 52.04 20.20 34.08
CA MET A 1095 50.73 20.86 34.03
C MET A 1095 49.75 20.24 35.02
N PRO A 1096 50.03 20.32 36.34
CA PRO A 1096 49.10 19.82 37.33
C PRO A 1096 47.76 20.54 37.19
N SER A 1097 46.70 19.79 36.88
CA SER A 1097 45.38 20.34 36.55
C SER A 1097 44.41 20.34 37.72
N ASP A 1098 44.69 19.53 38.75
CA ASP A 1098 43.90 19.44 39.97
C ASP A 1098 44.77 19.09 41.19
N VAL A 1099 44.26 19.48 42.35
CA VAL A 1099 44.78 19.12 43.65
C VAL A 1099 43.62 18.77 44.58
N ALA A 1100 43.76 17.70 45.36
CA ALA A 1100 42.76 17.30 46.35
C ALA A 1100 43.46 16.85 47.64
N ILE A 1101 42.82 17.06 48.79
CA ILE A 1101 43.41 16.76 50.10
C ILE A 1101 42.60 15.66 50.78
N ASP A 1102 43.25 14.66 51.38
CA ASP A 1102 42.58 13.81 52.37
C ASP A 1102 42.47 14.61 53.69
N PRO A 1103 41.27 15.05 54.10
CA PRO A 1103 41.09 15.91 55.25
C PRO A 1103 41.49 15.26 56.58
N ARG A 1104 41.74 13.95 56.63
CA ARG A 1104 42.09 13.24 57.87
C ARG A 1104 43.60 13.14 58.07
N THR A 1105 44.34 12.91 56.99
CA THR A 1105 45.79 12.70 57.02
C THR A 1105 46.58 13.93 56.58
N GLY A 1106 45.94 14.82 55.81
CA GLY A 1106 46.59 15.95 55.14
C GLY A 1106 47.31 15.57 53.85
N ASP A 1107 47.20 14.31 53.40
CA ASP A 1107 47.87 13.85 52.18
C ASP A 1107 47.33 14.59 50.96
N VAL A 1108 48.23 14.97 50.06
CA VAL A 1108 47.92 15.77 48.86
C VAL A 1108 47.90 14.86 47.64
N TYR A 1109 46.79 14.84 46.92
CA TYR A 1109 46.61 14.13 45.66
C TYR A 1109 46.67 15.13 44.52
N VAL A 1110 47.43 14.79 43.47
CA VAL A 1110 47.77 15.67 42.35
C VAL A 1110 47.38 15.00 41.05
N ALA A 1111 46.61 15.69 40.23
CA ALA A 1111 46.32 15.29 38.85
C ALA A 1111 47.49 15.75 37.97
N ASP A 1112 48.44 14.86 37.73
CA ASP A 1112 49.63 15.13 36.93
C ASP A 1112 49.28 14.89 35.46
N MET A 1113 48.52 15.84 34.89
CA MET A 1113 47.76 15.68 33.64
C MET A 1113 48.63 15.19 32.50
N HIS A 1114 49.72 15.88 32.19
CA HIS A 1114 50.55 15.55 31.04
C HIS A 1114 51.50 14.37 31.29
N HIS A 1115 51.70 13.98 32.56
CA HIS A 1115 52.33 12.69 32.88
C HIS A 1115 51.35 11.52 32.95
N ASN A 1116 50.05 11.73 32.69
CA ASN A 1116 49.02 10.68 32.65
C ASN A 1116 48.92 9.85 33.94
N ARG A 1117 49.07 10.51 35.10
CA ARG A 1117 49.11 9.86 36.42
C ARG A 1117 48.37 10.69 37.46
N VAL A 1118 47.91 10.01 38.50
CA VAL A 1118 47.53 10.63 39.77
C VAL A 1118 48.60 10.31 40.80
N ARG A 1119 49.13 11.33 41.47
CA ARG A 1119 50.23 11.21 42.43
C ARG A 1119 49.80 11.67 43.81
N LYS A 1120 50.36 11.05 44.85
CA LYS A 1120 50.11 11.34 46.26
C LYS A 1120 51.40 11.84 46.91
N VAL A 1121 51.35 13.00 47.56
CA VAL A 1121 52.35 13.50 48.50
C VAL A 1121 51.91 13.12 49.92
N ASP A 1122 52.72 12.33 50.60
CA ASP A 1122 52.50 11.99 52.00
C ASP A 1122 52.81 13.20 52.88
N ALA A 1123 51.83 13.65 53.67
CA ALA A 1123 51.91 14.91 54.41
C ALA A 1123 53.02 14.91 55.48
N ARG A 1124 53.34 13.73 56.02
CA ARG A 1124 54.29 13.55 57.13
C ARG A 1124 55.72 13.40 56.64
N THR A 1125 55.92 12.60 55.60
CA THR A 1125 57.24 12.25 55.07
C THR A 1125 57.67 13.14 53.92
N ARG A 1126 56.74 13.88 53.31
CA ARG A 1126 56.97 14.72 52.11
C ARG A 1126 57.51 13.94 50.92
N VAL A 1127 57.19 12.65 50.84
CA VAL A 1127 57.49 11.77 49.71
C VAL A 1127 56.32 11.76 48.74
N ILE A 1128 56.60 11.81 47.44
CA ILE A 1128 55.58 11.72 46.38
C ILE A 1128 55.61 10.34 45.69
N THR A 1129 54.43 9.78 45.41
CA THR A 1129 54.28 8.45 44.79
C THR A 1129 53.08 8.41 43.84
N THR A 1130 53.18 7.69 42.72
CA THR A 1130 52.02 7.43 41.85
C THR A 1130 51.04 6.47 42.54
N VAL A 1131 49.74 6.81 42.47
CA VAL A 1131 48.65 6.00 43.02
C VAL A 1131 47.67 5.51 41.95
N ALA A 1132 47.66 6.13 40.77
CA ALA A 1132 46.91 5.64 39.60
C ALA A 1132 47.58 6.11 38.29
N GLY A 1133 47.50 5.29 37.25
CA GLY A 1133 48.14 5.54 35.96
C GLY A 1133 49.59 5.05 35.92
N ASN A 1134 50.01 4.49 34.78
CA ASN A 1134 51.40 4.04 34.55
C ASN A 1134 52.24 5.10 33.79
N GLY A 1135 51.62 6.22 33.43
CA GLY A 1135 52.21 7.32 32.66
C GLY A 1135 52.38 7.10 31.17
N VAL A 1136 51.88 5.99 30.64
CA VAL A 1136 51.69 5.79 29.21
C VAL A 1136 50.29 6.26 28.86
N TRP A 1137 50.21 7.21 27.93
CA TRP A 1137 48.95 7.66 27.36
C TRP A 1137 48.15 6.49 26.79
N GLY A 1138 46.87 6.38 27.15
CA GLY A 1138 45.96 5.42 26.55
C GLY A 1138 44.74 5.14 27.41
N ASN A 1139 43.99 4.12 27.02
CA ASN A 1139 42.75 3.70 27.69
C ASN A 1139 42.76 2.18 27.90
N SER A 1140 43.36 1.71 29.00
CA SER A 1140 43.43 0.27 29.31
C SER A 1140 43.72 0.01 30.78
N GLY A 1141 43.43 -1.20 31.28
CA GLY A 1141 43.77 -1.64 32.64
C GLY A 1141 42.67 -1.43 33.66
N ASP A 1142 41.45 -1.12 33.22
CA ASP A 1142 40.25 -1.18 34.06
C ASP A 1142 40.07 -2.61 34.62
N ASP A 1143 39.48 -2.68 35.81
CA ASP A 1143 39.35 -3.85 36.67
C ASP A 1143 40.69 -4.48 37.13
N GLY A 1144 41.82 -3.84 36.81
CA GLY A 1144 43.16 -4.21 37.26
C GLY A 1144 43.74 -3.25 38.32
N PRO A 1145 45.00 -3.45 38.74
CA PRO A 1145 45.69 -2.55 39.65
C PRO A 1145 45.78 -1.13 39.09
N ALA A 1146 45.44 -0.13 39.90
CA ALA A 1146 45.35 1.26 39.46
C ALA A 1146 46.66 1.82 38.87
N MET A 1147 47.81 1.36 39.35
CA MET A 1147 49.13 1.78 38.88
C MET A 1147 49.52 1.18 37.52
N GLU A 1148 48.83 0.13 37.06
CA GLU A 1148 49.10 -0.50 35.76
C GLU A 1148 48.24 0.08 34.64
N ALA A 1149 47.15 0.77 34.99
CA ALA A 1149 46.24 1.35 34.03
C ALA A 1149 46.86 2.51 33.23
N ARG A 1150 46.39 2.68 32.00
CA ARG A 1150 46.71 3.81 31.14
C ARG A 1150 45.61 4.84 31.26
N LEU A 1151 46.00 6.06 31.62
CA LEU A 1151 45.15 7.25 31.61
C LEU A 1151 45.57 8.13 30.43
N ALA A 1152 44.72 9.04 30.01
CA ALA A 1152 45.01 10.05 29.01
C ALA A 1152 44.56 11.42 29.55
N GLY A 1153 45.49 12.12 30.20
CA GLY A 1153 45.21 13.40 30.86
C GLY A 1153 44.30 13.26 32.08
N ALA A 1154 44.86 12.88 33.23
CA ALA A 1154 44.12 12.99 34.49
C ALA A 1154 43.85 14.48 34.77
N ALA A 1155 42.59 14.92 34.67
CA ALA A 1155 42.23 16.35 34.75
C ALA A 1155 41.58 16.76 36.07
N GLY A 1156 40.79 15.89 36.68
CA GLY A 1156 40.04 16.17 37.89
C GLY A 1156 40.07 15.02 38.88
N ILE A 1157 40.19 15.30 40.17
CA ILE A 1157 40.25 14.27 41.22
C ILE A 1157 39.30 14.60 42.37
N ALA A 1158 38.50 13.61 42.79
CA ALA A 1158 37.80 13.66 44.07
C ALA A 1158 38.29 12.54 45.01
N VAL A 1159 38.77 12.94 46.18
CA VAL A 1159 39.25 12.02 47.23
C VAL A 1159 38.13 11.78 48.23
N VAL A 1160 37.78 10.51 48.44
CA VAL A 1160 36.76 10.09 49.41
C VAL A 1160 37.40 9.27 50.53
N PRO A 1161 37.47 9.82 51.75
CA PRO A 1161 37.89 9.11 52.96
C PRO A 1161 37.15 7.80 53.26
N GLU A 1162 37.89 6.69 53.40
CA GLU A 1162 37.38 5.36 53.75
C GLU A 1162 37.83 4.86 55.14
N ALA A 1163 37.10 3.93 55.75
CA ALA A 1163 37.52 3.35 57.03
C ALA A 1163 38.93 2.71 56.94
N GLY A 1164 39.70 2.75 58.04
CA GLY A 1164 41.04 2.15 58.10
C GLY A 1164 42.15 2.94 57.39
N GLY A 1165 41.96 4.23 57.13
CA GLY A 1165 42.98 5.11 56.54
C GLY A 1165 43.16 4.98 55.03
N LYS A 1166 42.25 4.28 54.34
CA LYS A 1166 42.22 4.17 52.88
C LYS A 1166 41.40 5.31 52.26
N VAL A 1167 41.47 5.45 50.95
CA VAL A 1167 40.65 6.40 50.17
C VAL A 1167 40.07 5.72 48.93
N THR A 1168 38.93 6.23 48.47
CA THR A 1168 38.40 6.00 47.14
C THR A 1168 38.70 7.25 46.30
N LEU A 1169 39.25 7.08 45.10
CA LEU A 1169 39.55 8.19 44.19
C LEU A 1169 38.59 8.14 43.00
N PHE A 1170 38.00 9.28 42.64
CA PHE A 1170 37.38 9.47 41.33
C PHE A 1170 38.31 10.31 40.47
N ILE A 1171 38.48 9.93 39.21
CA ILE A 1171 39.45 10.50 38.28
C ILE A 1171 38.72 10.84 36.99
N ALA A 1172 38.76 12.11 36.61
CA ALA A 1172 38.36 12.55 35.27
C ALA A 1172 39.52 12.27 34.30
N ASP A 1173 39.30 11.32 33.39
CA ASP A 1173 40.25 10.86 32.39
C ASP A 1173 39.94 11.59 31.07
N PHE A 1174 40.45 12.82 30.97
CA PHE A 1174 39.97 13.89 30.10
C PHE A 1174 39.92 13.51 28.63
N TYR A 1175 41.04 13.07 28.07
CA TYR A 1175 41.13 12.78 26.63
C TYR A 1175 40.48 11.44 26.25
N ASN A 1176 40.25 10.57 27.23
CA ASN A 1176 39.51 9.33 27.02
C ASN A 1176 38.00 9.50 27.14
N GLY A 1177 37.49 10.67 27.56
CA GLY A 1177 36.06 10.88 27.75
C GLY A 1177 35.46 10.02 28.87
N ASN A 1178 36.29 9.64 29.85
CA ASN A 1178 35.93 8.68 30.90
C ASN A 1178 36.02 9.29 32.29
N VAL A 1179 35.21 8.78 33.19
CA VAL A 1179 35.42 8.92 34.64
C VAL A 1179 35.79 7.53 35.18
N ARG A 1180 36.95 7.45 35.84
CA ARG A 1180 37.43 6.22 36.47
C ARG A 1180 37.39 6.35 37.98
N ALA A 1181 37.28 5.23 38.67
CA ALA A 1181 37.37 5.20 40.12
C ALA A 1181 38.35 4.14 40.62
N VAL A 1182 39.20 4.52 41.58
CA VAL A 1182 40.09 3.61 42.29
C VAL A 1182 39.48 3.33 43.66
N GLY A 1183 39.08 2.08 43.90
CA GLY A 1183 38.54 1.66 45.18
C GLY A 1183 39.62 1.49 46.27
N PRO A 1184 39.22 1.25 47.52
CA PRO A 1184 40.15 0.97 48.63
C PRO A 1184 40.89 -0.36 48.49
N ASP A 1185 40.52 -1.18 47.51
CA ASP A 1185 41.20 -2.38 47.06
C ASP A 1185 42.38 -2.08 46.12
N GLY A 1186 42.54 -0.84 45.67
CA GLY A 1186 43.58 -0.45 44.70
C GLY A 1186 43.25 -0.82 43.26
N ILE A 1187 42.01 -1.22 42.98
CA ILE A 1187 41.55 -1.57 41.63
C ILE A 1187 40.89 -0.35 40.99
N ILE A 1188 41.31 -0.02 39.77
CA ILE A 1188 40.71 1.05 38.97
C ILE A 1188 39.59 0.50 38.10
N ARG A 1189 38.49 1.24 37.99
CA ARG A 1189 37.28 0.83 37.25
C ARG A 1189 36.81 2.00 36.40
N ASN A 1190 36.43 1.74 35.16
CA ASN A 1190 35.73 2.74 34.37
C ASN A 1190 34.26 2.77 34.80
N ILE A 1191 33.83 3.87 35.41
CA ILE A 1191 32.42 4.04 35.85
C ILE A 1191 31.55 4.68 34.76
N SER A 1192 32.11 4.89 33.57
CA SER A 1192 31.43 5.35 32.34
C SER A 1192 31.02 4.19 31.40
N ASP A 1193 31.82 3.12 31.34
CA ASP A 1193 31.76 2.03 30.32
C ASP A 1193 30.66 0.97 30.53
N GLU A 1194 29.93 0.96 31.64
CA GLU A 1194 28.80 0.03 31.84
C GLU A 1194 27.57 0.34 30.94
N GLY A 1195 27.77 1.11 29.87
CA GLY A 1195 26.75 1.54 28.92
C GLY A 1195 25.91 2.70 29.44
N HIS A 1196 26.47 3.54 30.32
CA HIS A 1196 25.72 4.54 31.06
C HIS A 1196 25.91 5.97 30.55
N PHE A 1197 27.13 6.44 30.25
CA PHE A 1197 27.36 7.81 29.75
C PHE A 1197 28.72 7.91 29.04
N ALA A 1198 28.78 8.51 27.84
CA ALA A 1198 30.03 8.92 27.20
C ALA A 1198 30.23 10.43 27.45
N PHE A 1199 31.34 10.80 28.09
CA PHE A 1199 31.73 12.21 28.26
C PHE A 1199 32.61 12.62 27.07
N GLY A 1200 32.53 13.88 26.67
CA GLY A 1200 33.42 14.37 25.62
C GLY A 1200 34.78 14.79 26.18
N ALA A 1201 34.79 15.58 27.26
CA ALA A 1201 35.99 16.05 27.94
C ALA A 1201 35.70 16.33 29.43
N PRO A 1202 35.67 15.29 30.29
CA PRO A 1202 35.42 15.49 31.71
C PRO A 1202 36.59 16.24 32.35
N THR A 1203 36.35 17.46 32.84
CA THR A 1203 37.36 18.36 33.42
C THR A 1203 37.48 18.20 34.92
N ARG A 1204 36.34 18.08 35.61
CA ARG A 1204 36.29 18.10 37.07
C ARG A 1204 35.26 17.14 37.64
N VAL A 1205 35.57 16.60 38.81
CA VAL A 1205 34.68 15.70 39.56
C VAL A 1205 34.52 16.16 41.00
N ALA A 1206 33.30 16.10 41.54
CA ALA A 1206 33.02 16.37 42.94
C ALA A 1206 32.02 15.36 43.50
N TYR A 1207 32.42 14.66 44.56
CA TYR A 1207 31.57 13.63 45.19
C TYR A 1207 30.80 14.19 46.38
N ALA A 1208 29.49 13.91 46.43
CA ALA A 1208 28.57 14.26 47.51
C ALA A 1208 28.25 13.04 48.38
N PRO A 1209 28.97 12.78 49.49
CA PRO A 1209 28.86 11.52 50.23
C PRO A 1209 27.47 11.29 50.83
N ARG A 1210 26.79 12.36 51.26
CA ARG A 1210 25.44 12.26 51.85
C ARG A 1210 24.36 11.89 50.84
N ARG A 1211 24.57 12.19 49.56
CA ARG A 1211 23.61 11.94 48.48
C ARG A 1211 24.01 10.76 47.59
N GLY A 1212 25.25 10.27 47.71
CA GLY A 1212 25.80 9.25 46.83
C GLY A 1212 25.93 9.72 45.37
N LEU A 1213 26.04 11.03 45.14
CA LEU A 1213 26.13 11.63 43.81
C LEU A 1213 27.57 12.00 43.49
N LEU A 1214 28.05 11.64 42.31
CA LEU A 1214 29.26 12.18 41.73
C LEU A 1214 28.86 13.18 40.64
N TYR A 1215 29.19 14.45 40.85
CA TYR A 1215 29.03 15.47 39.81
C TYR A 1215 30.26 15.44 38.92
N VAL A 1216 30.03 15.49 37.61
CA VAL A 1216 31.08 15.50 36.58
C VAL A 1216 30.85 16.72 35.69
N ALA A 1217 31.80 17.64 35.64
CA ALA A 1217 31.80 18.73 34.67
C ALA A 1217 32.38 18.20 33.34
N ASP A 1218 31.65 18.38 32.25
CA ASP A 1218 32.06 17.99 30.89
C ASP A 1218 32.10 19.24 30.02
N SER A 1219 33.31 19.77 29.84
CA SER A 1219 33.51 21.08 29.22
C SER A 1219 33.18 21.08 27.73
N SER A 1220 33.41 19.96 27.03
CA SER A 1220 33.14 19.85 25.59
C SER A 1220 31.65 19.79 25.22
N THR A 1221 30.78 19.50 26.20
CA THR A 1221 29.33 19.40 26.01
C THR A 1221 28.56 20.36 26.91
N ASP A 1222 29.25 21.34 27.49
CA ASP A 1222 28.69 22.47 28.22
C ASP A 1222 27.70 22.05 29.31
N ARG A 1223 28.03 21.00 30.08
CA ARG A 1223 27.12 20.40 31.06
C ARG A 1223 27.83 19.89 32.32
N VAL A 1224 27.06 19.80 33.39
CA VAL A 1224 27.42 19.10 34.62
C VAL A 1224 26.44 17.94 34.83
N VAL A 1225 26.98 16.72 34.92
CA VAL A 1225 26.20 15.47 34.99
C VAL A 1225 26.28 14.87 36.40
N PRO A 1226 25.15 14.68 37.11
CA PRO A 1226 25.11 13.97 38.38
C PRO A 1226 24.94 12.44 38.18
N LEU A 1227 25.98 11.68 38.48
CA LEU A 1227 25.98 10.21 38.48
C LEU A 1227 25.58 9.65 39.84
N ILE A 1228 24.64 8.69 39.88
CA ILE A 1228 24.17 8.05 41.12
C ILE A 1228 25.06 6.83 41.42
N ILE A 1229 26.16 7.04 42.16
CA ILE A 1229 27.17 6.01 42.41
C ILE A 1229 26.62 4.72 43.05
N PRO A 1230 25.71 4.74 44.04
CA PRO A 1230 25.13 3.51 44.57
C PRO A 1230 24.37 2.64 43.55
N LYS A 1231 23.93 3.21 42.42
CA LYS A 1231 23.27 2.48 41.34
C LYS A 1231 24.28 1.91 40.33
N ILE A 1232 25.34 2.67 40.05
CA ILE A 1232 26.32 2.36 38.99
C ILE A 1232 27.47 1.50 39.53
N ALA A 1233 27.96 1.79 40.74
CA ALA A 1233 29.06 1.09 41.36
C ALA A 1233 28.78 0.88 42.87
N PRO A 1234 27.86 -0.04 43.23
CA PRO A 1234 27.32 -0.17 44.60
C PRO A 1234 28.37 -0.51 45.67
N ASN A 1235 29.50 -1.12 45.27
CA ASN A 1235 30.56 -1.56 46.18
C ASN A 1235 31.73 -0.58 46.30
N LEU A 1236 31.66 0.57 45.61
CA LEU A 1236 32.80 1.48 45.47
C LEU A 1236 32.96 2.44 46.66
N VAL A 1237 31.87 2.82 47.31
CA VAL A 1237 31.85 3.72 48.48
C VAL A 1237 30.89 3.13 49.54
N PRO A 1238 31.23 3.08 50.83
CA PRO A 1238 30.40 2.47 51.85
C PRO A 1238 29.12 3.28 52.07
N GLN A 1239 27.99 2.57 52.08
CA GLN A 1239 26.70 3.14 52.47
C GLN A 1239 26.69 3.39 53.97
N ARG A 1240 27.04 4.60 54.43
CA ARG A 1240 26.85 4.94 55.84
C ARG A 1240 25.35 5.10 56.14
N PRO A 1241 24.83 4.51 57.24
CA PRO A 1241 23.47 4.76 57.69
C PRO A 1241 23.32 6.21 58.13
N ILE A 1242 22.21 6.84 57.71
CA ILE A 1242 21.81 8.20 58.07
C ILE A 1242 21.58 8.25 59.59
N ALA A 1243 22.51 8.82 60.35
CA ALA A 1243 22.23 9.24 61.71
C ALA A 1243 21.44 10.56 61.67
N PRO A 1244 20.32 10.70 62.42
CA PRO A 1244 19.53 11.92 62.43
C PRO A 1244 20.34 13.08 63.01
N ALA A 1245 20.13 14.27 62.45
CA ALA A 1245 20.75 15.51 62.88
C ALA A 1245 20.61 15.71 64.40
N ARG A 1246 21.75 15.87 65.07
CA ARG A 1246 21.82 16.29 66.47
C ARG A 1246 21.16 17.68 66.56
N LYS A 1247 19.99 17.78 67.20
CA LYS A 1247 19.44 19.07 67.63
C LYS A 1247 20.48 19.74 68.52
N ILE A 1248 20.95 20.92 68.11
CA ILE A 1248 21.68 21.83 69.00
C ILE A 1248 20.65 22.36 70.00
N GLY A 1249 20.96 22.22 71.29
CA GLY A 1249 20.11 22.69 72.38
C GLY A 1249 20.07 24.22 72.47
N GLY A 1250 18.93 24.73 72.92
CA GLY A 1250 18.88 25.90 73.78
C GLY A 1250 19.01 25.48 75.24
#